data_AF-A0A7J6IWX0-F1
#
_entry.id   AF-A0A7J6IWX0-F1
#
_cell.length_a   1.000
_cell.length_b   1.000
_cell.length_c   1.000
_cell.angle_alpha   90.00
_cell.angle_beta   90.00
_cell.angle_gamma   90.00
#
_symmetry.space_group_name_H-M   'P 1'
#
loop_
_entity.id
_entity.type
_entity.pdbx_description
1 polymer ?
#
loop_
_entity_poly.entity_id
_entity_poly.type
_entity_poly.pdbx_seq_one_letter_code
_entity_poly.pdbx_strand_id
1 'polypeptide(L)'
;MQTSQISDMQASEKSDQEKQLSPVRTAESVHQGQITSDEQGQGDLHRDFSPRHIHIISLGSSVGSGLFIATGKALATGGPGTMFLAYLIVCTGVWSNLQSLGEMTIAFPVSGSFVNYAGRWVDPALAFGAGFAEWLGWIAVFAAEAEFFVVLIEYWTTAVPHAALISIFLCICLVVFFLPNKFFAWLQSIGSLVKIILFVFVIFLSLALIAGAGPTGSVKDGSYWREGKAFQNGFMGFASCALLAIWAVGDQVFIGVMGGEASSPRYSMAHASTLVPIRVSFMYLVCVIFIGIIVPSDDPLLLGGSGSAASPFVIATRNSGLAGIPDFINVCMIIGILAIALESIYLPSRIIRTMAFQGLLPEVLAKCDDKGRPRWALFISAVVGVILSYLSLSSGGTTALNWFISITSASFFSNWAIIAFTNLRFHAALRAQNDKIFSQNFAWKSIAWPFAPIWGLIISSMLMVCLVYAAVNPSNAFSAENFFEYMIGLLMIVGATIGYKLVRRSRWVDPAEADLDCLIWATIVANHSSLHLGTMSEDKQTVVIAGAGDLAQYLAEEFKVDNTHDVLLISRKEREFFTKLGVTTHEIDEYSADSVLAVLEKVNATVLISTLHTDDPALYTSLHKALLLACKASKTCKRFIPSEFLGNLRKFDNIPRGIARARRAFRSKLLNESEIKWTLVNLGWLADYFVQQPDGSRSYISPFPQGWPINMEEGTVRVIGTGDEPVCWTAARDVAKAVVKLVSHDEWPDHVYVFGEIGSWNQAIEKVERYYGVTLTRTHVTQDDISRDLANEAVVEKWYRATIDEWSQAGATAVPLEEALHQRERYFGEVKFRDINELLRSSERMQII
;
A
#
# COMPACT_ATOMS: atom_id res chain seq x y z
N MET A 1 -52.27 -28.23 -32.42
CA MET A 1 -52.29 -27.19 -31.38
C MET A 1 -51.34 -27.55 -30.23
N GLN A 2 -50.11 -27.99 -30.55
CA GLN A 2 -49.07 -28.34 -29.58
C GLN A 2 -47.65 -28.02 -30.08
N THR A 3 -47.54 -27.29 -31.21
CA THR A 3 -46.28 -27.00 -31.90
C THR A 3 -45.96 -25.50 -31.99
N SER A 4 -46.84 -24.61 -31.51
CA SER A 4 -46.56 -23.16 -31.46
C SER A 4 -46.25 -22.63 -30.05
N GLN A 5 -46.27 -23.48 -29.01
CA GLN A 5 -45.86 -23.07 -27.65
C GLN A 5 -44.38 -23.35 -27.35
N ILE A 6 -43.69 -24.14 -28.19
CA ILE A 6 -42.29 -24.49 -27.99
C ILE A 6 -41.35 -23.46 -28.65
N SER A 7 -41.76 -22.79 -29.72
CA SER A 7 -40.94 -21.73 -30.34
C SER A 7 -40.89 -20.45 -29.51
N ASP A 8 -41.99 -20.11 -28.82
CA ASP A 8 -42.08 -18.87 -28.04
C ASP A 8 -41.39 -19.00 -26.68
N MET A 9 -41.30 -20.22 -26.12
CA MET A 9 -40.46 -20.49 -24.94
C MET A 9 -38.96 -20.45 -25.27
N GLN A 10 -38.54 -20.93 -26.45
CA GLN A 10 -37.13 -20.88 -26.87
C GLN A 10 -36.68 -19.50 -27.37
N ALA A 11 -37.61 -18.62 -27.75
CA ALA A 11 -37.32 -17.23 -28.07
C ALA A 11 -37.22 -16.35 -26.81
N SER A 12 -37.99 -16.65 -25.75
CA SER A 12 -37.92 -15.94 -24.46
C SER A 12 -36.68 -16.33 -23.65
N GLU A 13 -36.21 -17.59 -23.72
CA GLU A 13 -34.97 -18.00 -23.02
C GLU A 13 -33.69 -17.49 -23.68
N LYS A 14 -33.76 -16.99 -24.93
CA LYS A 14 -32.61 -16.39 -25.63
C LYS A 14 -32.47 -14.87 -25.47
N SER A 15 -33.44 -14.17 -24.87
CA SER A 15 -33.32 -12.73 -24.60
C SER A 15 -32.96 -12.38 -23.16
N ASP A 16 -32.88 -13.35 -22.25
CA ASP A 16 -32.53 -13.12 -20.83
C ASP A 16 -31.06 -13.47 -20.48
N GLN A 17 -30.23 -13.79 -21.48
CA GLN A 17 -28.77 -13.97 -21.28
C GLN A 17 -27.93 -12.70 -21.48
N GLU A 18 -28.53 -11.57 -21.88
CA GLU A 18 -27.86 -10.27 -21.92
C GLU A 18 -28.41 -9.30 -20.87
N LYS A 19 -27.97 -9.48 -19.62
CA LYS A 19 -27.77 -8.46 -18.56
C LYS A 19 -27.88 -9.10 -17.18
N GLN A 20 -26.87 -9.88 -16.82
CA GLN A 20 -26.44 -9.94 -15.43
C GLN A 20 -24.97 -9.53 -15.38
N LEU A 21 -24.74 -8.21 -15.30
CA LEU A 21 -23.52 -7.73 -14.66
C LEU A 21 -23.60 -8.24 -13.22
N SER A 22 -22.82 -9.28 -12.93
CA SER A 22 -22.55 -9.72 -11.57
C SER A 22 -22.09 -8.52 -10.74
N PRO A 23 -22.57 -8.36 -9.48
CA PRO A 23 -22.05 -7.33 -8.61
C PRO A 23 -20.54 -7.53 -8.46
N VAL A 24 -19.80 -6.45 -8.69
CA VAL A 24 -18.34 -6.35 -8.52
C VAL A 24 -17.99 -6.91 -7.14
N ARG A 25 -17.33 -8.07 -7.07
CA ARG A 25 -16.93 -8.69 -5.81
C ARG A 25 -15.74 -7.93 -5.25
N THR A 26 -15.97 -7.17 -4.18
CA THR A 26 -14.93 -6.55 -3.35
C THR A 26 -13.99 -7.64 -2.81
N ALA A 27 -12.69 -7.37 -2.69
CA ALA A 27 -11.76 -8.33 -2.08
C ALA A 27 -12.21 -8.68 -0.64
N GLU A 28 -12.58 -9.94 -0.39
CA GLU A 28 -13.09 -10.41 0.90
C GLU A 28 -11.96 -10.78 1.88
N SER A 29 -10.71 -10.83 1.41
CA SER A 29 -9.54 -11.31 2.18
C SER A 29 -8.25 -10.52 1.87
N VAL A 30 -7.44 -10.31 2.91
CA VAL A 30 -6.12 -9.62 2.86
C VAL A 30 -5.16 -10.27 1.86
N HIS A 31 -5.22 -11.60 1.71
CA HIS A 31 -4.36 -12.38 0.80
C HIS A 31 -4.71 -12.19 -0.68
N GLN A 32 -5.97 -11.86 -1.00
CA GLN A 32 -6.41 -11.61 -2.38
C GLN A 32 -6.10 -10.18 -2.86
N GLY A 33 -5.85 -9.24 -1.94
CA GLY A 33 -5.51 -7.85 -2.24
C GLY A 33 -4.00 -7.53 -2.20
N GLN A 34 -3.13 -8.53 -2.03
CA GLN A 34 -1.69 -8.35 -2.04
C GLN A 34 -1.20 -8.09 -3.46
N ILE A 35 -0.46 -7.00 -3.63
CA ILE A 35 0.34 -6.74 -4.82
C ILE A 35 1.68 -7.42 -4.56
N THR A 36 2.09 -8.36 -5.40
CA THR A 36 3.49 -8.81 -5.45
C THR A 36 4.29 -7.59 -5.92
N SER A 37 5.13 -7.04 -5.04
CA SER A 37 5.54 -5.63 -5.16
C SER A 37 6.41 -5.33 -6.39
N ASP A 38 5.79 -4.55 -7.29
CA ASP A 38 6.26 -3.63 -8.36
C ASP A 38 7.49 -2.75 -8.12
N GLU A 39 7.81 -2.39 -6.88
CA GLU A 39 8.66 -1.23 -6.61
C GLU A 39 9.90 -1.65 -5.80
N GLN A 40 10.97 -2.06 -6.50
CA GLN A 40 12.32 -2.13 -5.95
C GLN A 40 13.27 -1.54 -6.98
N GLY A 41 13.44 -0.22 -6.93
CA GLY A 41 14.28 0.52 -7.86
C GLY A 41 14.43 1.98 -7.43
N GLN A 42 15.56 2.28 -6.78
CA GLN A 42 16.01 3.58 -6.26
C GLN A 42 15.38 4.05 -4.92
N GLY A 43 15.98 3.59 -3.81
CA GLY A 43 15.86 4.26 -2.50
C GLY A 43 14.43 4.30 -1.96
N ASP A 44 13.81 3.13 -1.82
CA ASP A 44 12.42 3.02 -1.37
C ASP A 44 12.22 3.41 0.09
N LEU A 45 11.04 3.95 0.38
CA LEU A 45 10.57 4.16 1.74
C LEU A 45 10.44 2.78 2.42
N HIS A 46 11.06 2.61 3.59
CA HIS A 46 10.90 1.37 4.34
C HIS A 46 9.44 1.22 4.81
N ARG A 47 8.83 0.06 4.52
CA ARG A 47 7.49 -0.31 4.98
C ARG A 47 7.52 -0.72 6.47
N ASP A 48 7.84 0.24 7.33
CA ASP A 48 8.02 0.03 8.78
C ASP A 48 6.71 0.07 9.58
N PHE A 49 5.57 0.39 8.96
CA PHE A 49 4.28 0.49 9.64
C PHE A 49 3.58 -0.86 9.73
N SER A 50 3.41 -1.37 10.95
CA SER A 50 2.50 -2.48 11.23
C SER A 50 1.07 -2.12 10.79
N PRO A 51 0.27 -3.06 10.27
CA PRO A 51 -1.16 -2.86 10.02
C PRO A 51 -1.93 -2.31 11.23
N ARG A 52 -1.51 -2.66 12.46
CA ARG A 52 -2.09 -2.12 13.69
C ARG A 52 -1.85 -0.61 13.84
N HIS A 53 -0.64 -0.14 13.54
CA HIS A 53 -0.33 1.29 13.57
C HIS A 53 -1.16 2.03 12.52
N ILE A 54 -1.25 1.51 11.29
CA ILE A 54 -2.02 2.15 10.21
C ILE A 54 -3.50 2.31 10.60
N HIS A 55 -4.11 1.28 11.20
CA HIS A 55 -5.51 1.37 11.65
C HIS A 55 -5.73 2.40 12.76
N ILE A 56 -4.88 2.40 13.79
CA ILE A 56 -5.00 3.34 14.92
C ILE A 56 -4.74 4.78 14.44
N ILE A 57 -3.72 4.97 13.61
CA ILE A 57 -3.36 6.27 13.05
C ILE A 57 -4.51 6.80 12.19
N SER A 58 -5.04 5.98 11.26
CA SER A 58 -6.16 6.38 10.39
C SER A 58 -7.42 6.75 11.16
N LEU A 59 -7.69 6.12 12.31
CA LEU A 59 -8.82 6.49 13.17
C LEU A 59 -8.59 7.82 13.90
N GLY A 60 -7.38 8.04 14.43
CA GLY A 60 -7.09 9.22 15.25
C GLY A 60 -6.63 10.45 14.46
N SER A 61 -6.13 10.31 13.23
CA SER A 61 -5.69 11.44 12.40
C SER A 61 -6.85 12.35 11.99
N SER A 62 -8.05 11.78 11.88
CA SER A 62 -9.27 12.55 11.61
C SER A 62 -9.72 13.43 12.78
N VAL A 63 -9.17 13.22 13.98
CA VAL A 63 -9.49 13.99 15.19
C VAL A 63 -8.33 14.95 15.47
N GLY A 64 -8.60 16.25 15.46
CA GLY A 64 -7.57 17.25 15.69
C GLY A 64 -8.02 18.58 16.25
N SER A 65 -7.10 19.55 16.24
CA SER A 65 -7.33 20.95 16.63
C SER A 65 -8.58 21.55 15.97
N GLY A 66 -8.87 21.14 14.73
CA GLY A 66 -10.13 21.36 14.01
C GLY A 66 -11.39 21.09 14.83
N LEU A 67 -11.49 19.90 15.42
CA LEU A 67 -12.67 19.48 16.18
C LEU A 67 -12.83 20.26 17.48
N PHE A 68 -11.70 20.58 18.14
CA PHE A 68 -11.73 21.14 19.48
C PHE A 68 -11.67 22.66 19.54
N ILE A 69 -11.09 23.33 18.54
CA ILE A 69 -10.85 24.79 18.58
C ILE A 69 -11.57 25.49 17.42
N ALA A 70 -11.48 24.99 16.19
CA ALA A 70 -12.16 25.62 15.05
C ALA A 70 -13.68 25.56 15.15
N THR A 71 -14.25 24.53 15.79
CA THR A 71 -15.68 24.46 16.12
C THR A 71 -16.13 25.59 17.05
N GLY A 72 -15.27 26.07 17.95
CA GLY A 72 -15.59 27.21 18.81
C GLY A 72 -15.70 28.51 18.03
N LYS A 73 -14.73 28.76 17.15
CA LYS A 73 -14.78 29.89 16.22
C LYS A 73 -16.00 29.80 15.30
N ALA A 74 -16.28 28.62 14.74
CA ALA A 74 -17.44 28.39 13.88
C ALA A 74 -18.76 28.65 14.62
N LEU A 75 -18.89 28.21 15.86
CA LEU A 75 -20.06 28.46 16.71
C LEU A 75 -20.26 29.97 16.93
N ALA A 76 -19.19 30.69 17.28
CA ALA A 76 -19.25 32.13 17.50
C ALA A 76 -19.57 32.93 16.22
N THR A 77 -19.11 32.47 15.06
CA THR A 77 -19.33 33.19 13.80
C THR A 77 -20.66 32.86 13.11
N GLY A 78 -21.17 31.63 13.22
CA GLY A 78 -22.33 31.19 12.45
C GLY A 78 -23.54 30.82 13.30
N GLY A 79 -23.37 30.62 14.61
CA GLY A 79 -24.36 29.94 15.44
C GLY A 79 -24.42 28.43 15.16
N PRO A 80 -25.12 27.67 16.02
CA PRO A 80 -25.09 26.21 16.00
C PRO A 80 -25.74 25.59 14.75
N GLY A 81 -26.78 26.22 14.20
CA GLY A 81 -27.47 25.75 12.99
C GLY A 81 -26.64 25.92 11.72
N THR A 82 -26.04 27.11 11.52
CA THR A 82 -25.14 27.36 10.39
C THR A 82 -23.88 26.50 10.47
N MET A 83 -23.31 26.33 11.66
CA MET A 83 -22.17 25.44 11.90
C MET A 83 -22.51 24.00 11.52
N PHE A 84 -23.65 23.46 11.99
CA PHE A 84 -24.09 22.11 11.63
C PHE A 84 -24.25 21.93 10.12
N LEU A 85 -24.91 22.86 9.44
CA LEU A 85 -25.12 22.79 7.99
C LEU A 85 -23.80 22.83 7.21
N ALA A 86 -22.89 23.71 7.60
CA ALA A 86 -21.56 23.83 6.97
C ALA A 86 -20.74 22.54 7.13
N TYR A 87 -20.66 22.00 8.35
CA TYR A 87 -19.94 20.75 8.61
C TYR A 87 -20.60 19.55 7.89
N LEU A 88 -21.93 19.50 7.83
CA LEU A 88 -22.65 18.45 7.10
C LEU A 88 -22.29 18.46 5.60
N ILE A 89 -22.34 19.62 4.96
CA ILE A 89 -21.99 19.75 3.54
C ILE A 89 -20.55 19.35 3.30
N VAL A 90 -19.60 19.84 4.10
CA VAL A 90 -18.18 19.46 3.96
C VAL A 90 -17.96 17.96 4.17
N CYS A 91 -18.64 17.33 5.14
CA CYS A 91 -18.57 15.88 5.37
C CYS A 91 -19.04 15.07 4.14
N THR A 92 -20.07 15.54 3.42
CA THR A 92 -20.46 14.90 2.15
C THR A 92 -19.41 15.08 1.04
N GLY A 93 -18.64 16.18 1.08
CA GLY A 93 -17.50 16.41 0.20
C GLY A 93 -16.35 15.45 0.48
N VAL A 94 -16.06 15.18 1.76
CA VAL A 94 -15.09 14.15 2.17
C VAL A 94 -15.45 12.78 1.60
N TRP A 95 -16.72 12.38 1.73
CA TRP A 95 -17.20 11.12 1.16
C TRP A 95 -17.00 11.08 -0.35
N SER A 96 -17.41 12.13 -1.07
CA SER A 96 -17.25 12.23 -2.52
C SER A 96 -15.77 12.11 -2.93
N ASN A 97 -14.89 12.83 -2.25
CA ASN A 97 -13.46 12.86 -2.56
C ASN A 97 -12.80 11.50 -2.32
N LEU A 98 -13.12 10.83 -1.20
CA LEU A 98 -12.61 9.49 -0.91
C LEU A 98 -13.15 8.42 -1.87
N GLN A 99 -14.40 8.54 -2.31
CA GLN A 99 -14.94 7.65 -3.35
C GLN A 99 -14.19 7.81 -4.68
N SER A 100 -13.92 9.05 -5.10
CA SER A 100 -13.16 9.33 -6.33
C SER A 100 -11.69 8.92 -6.24
N LEU A 101 -11.03 9.21 -5.11
CA LEU A 101 -9.64 8.83 -4.89
C LEU A 101 -9.46 7.31 -4.74
N GLY A 102 -10.37 6.68 -4.00
CA GLY A 102 -10.39 5.23 -3.79
C GLY A 102 -10.50 4.46 -5.08
N GLU A 103 -11.39 4.87 -5.99
CA GLU A 103 -11.57 4.23 -7.30
C GLU A 103 -10.29 4.27 -8.13
N MET A 104 -9.65 5.43 -8.22
CA MET A 104 -8.38 5.58 -8.93
C MET A 104 -7.25 4.79 -8.28
N THR A 105 -7.17 4.78 -6.95
CA THR A 105 -6.08 4.11 -6.22
C THR A 105 -6.22 2.59 -6.20
N ILE A 106 -7.44 2.06 -6.19
CA ILE A 106 -7.67 0.62 -6.27
C ILE A 106 -7.40 0.11 -7.69
N ALA A 107 -7.78 0.88 -8.70
CA ALA A 107 -7.46 0.60 -10.09
C ALA A 107 -5.94 0.67 -10.35
N PHE A 108 -5.27 1.71 -9.82
CA PHE A 108 -3.85 1.99 -10.03
C PHE A 108 -3.13 2.24 -8.69
N PRO A 109 -2.73 1.19 -7.96
CA PRO A 109 -2.10 1.32 -6.66
C PRO A 109 -0.62 1.71 -6.80
N VAL A 110 -0.35 3.01 -6.98
CA VAL A 110 1.00 3.58 -7.10
C VAL A 110 1.37 4.46 -5.91
N SER A 111 2.64 4.41 -5.51
CA SER A 111 3.22 5.31 -4.51
C SER A 111 3.22 6.76 -5.07
N GLY A 112 2.42 7.66 -4.47
CA GLY A 112 2.29 9.05 -4.95
C GLY A 112 0.87 9.56 -5.21
N SER A 113 -0.15 8.72 -4.99
CA SER A 113 -1.56 9.08 -4.88
C SER A 113 -2.07 10.00 -6.02
N PHE A 114 -2.97 10.93 -5.68
CA PHE A 114 -3.66 11.84 -6.59
C PHE A 114 -2.75 12.76 -7.42
N VAL A 115 -1.55 13.07 -6.92
CA VAL A 115 -0.55 13.87 -7.66
C VAL A 115 -0.12 13.11 -8.92
N ASN A 116 0.13 11.80 -8.79
CA ASN A 116 0.45 10.95 -9.93
C ASN A 116 -0.71 10.87 -10.93
N TYR A 117 -1.94 10.62 -10.45
CA TYR A 117 -3.12 10.51 -11.30
C TYR A 117 -3.37 11.79 -12.11
N ALA A 118 -3.20 12.96 -11.50
CA ALA A 118 -3.36 14.24 -12.17
C ALA A 118 -2.35 14.43 -13.31
N GLY A 119 -1.10 14.04 -13.11
CA GLY A 119 -0.06 14.12 -14.14
C GLY A 119 -0.29 13.14 -15.28
N ARG A 120 -0.83 11.97 -14.92
CA ARG A 120 -1.07 10.84 -15.82
C ARG A 120 -2.28 11.02 -16.74
N TRP A 121 -3.40 11.52 -16.22
CA TRP A 121 -4.66 11.58 -16.97
C TRP A 121 -5.13 13.00 -17.33
N VAL A 122 -4.45 14.03 -16.82
CA VAL A 122 -4.89 15.41 -16.97
C VAL A 122 -3.80 16.30 -17.56
N ASP A 123 -2.83 16.71 -16.75
CA ASP A 123 -1.75 17.61 -17.14
C ASP A 123 -0.65 17.62 -16.05
N PRO A 124 0.64 17.49 -16.38
CA PRO A 124 1.75 17.63 -15.43
C PRO A 124 1.74 18.93 -14.62
N ALA A 125 1.22 20.04 -15.16
CA ALA A 125 1.06 21.28 -14.40
C ALA A 125 0.00 21.16 -13.31
N LEU A 126 -1.10 20.43 -13.57
CA LEU A 126 -2.13 20.21 -12.55
C LEU A 126 -1.61 19.27 -11.45
N ALA A 127 -0.76 18.30 -11.80
CA ALA A 127 -0.03 17.48 -10.85
C ALA A 127 0.86 18.33 -9.93
N PHE A 128 1.67 19.22 -10.52
CA PHE A 128 2.51 20.14 -9.74
C PHE A 128 1.65 21.04 -8.85
N GLY A 129 0.54 21.57 -9.38
CA GLY A 129 -0.42 22.37 -8.62
C GLY A 129 -1.01 21.62 -7.42
N ALA A 130 -1.40 20.37 -7.62
CA ALA A 130 -1.94 19.51 -6.57
C ALA A 130 -0.91 19.22 -5.47
N GLY A 131 0.31 18.84 -5.88
CA GLY A 131 1.38 18.56 -4.94
C GLY A 131 1.88 19.81 -4.20
N PHE A 132 1.94 20.97 -4.88
CA PHE A 132 2.29 22.24 -4.25
C PHE A 132 1.20 22.71 -3.27
N ALA A 133 -0.08 22.58 -3.64
CA ALA A 133 -1.20 22.88 -2.75
C ALA A 133 -1.14 22.00 -1.49
N GLU A 134 -1.00 20.69 -1.65
CA GLU A 134 -0.93 19.75 -0.52
C GLU A 134 0.27 20.06 0.37
N TRP A 135 1.44 20.31 -0.22
CA TRP A 135 2.63 20.70 0.51
C TRP A 135 2.42 21.99 1.30
N LEU A 136 1.96 23.06 0.64
CA LEU A 136 1.73 24.36 1.28
C LEU A 136 0.69 24.29 2.41
N GLY A 137 -0.40 23.54 2.20
CA GLY A 137 -1.46 23.35 3.17
C GLY A 137 -0.95 22.70 4.45
N TRP A 138 -0.23 21.59 4.34
CA TRP A 138 0.30 20.90 5.52
C TRP A 138 1.39 21.68 6.26
N ILE A 139 2.21 22.44 5.55
CA ILE A 139 3.19 23.32 6.21
C ILE A 139 2.49 24.49 6.93
N ALA A 140 1.37 24.99 6.41
CA ALA A 140 0.53 25.96 7.12
C ALA A 140 -0.18 25.33 8.33
N VAL A 141 -0.63 24.06 8.26
CA VAL A 141 -1.14 23.31 9.42
C VAL A 141 -0.07 23.21 10.50
N PHE A 142 1.17 22.85 10.15
CA PHE A 142 2.28 22.79 11.12
C PHE A 142 2.46 24.12 11.87
N ALA A 143 2.39 25.24 11.15
CA ALA A 143 2.46 26.57 11.75
C ALA A 143 1.25 26.88 12.65
N ALA A 144 0.04 26.50 12.23
CA ALA A 144 -1.17 26.64 13.03
C ALA A 144 -1.13 25.81 14.33
N GLU A 145 -0.61 24.58 14.29
CA GLU A 145 -0.47 23.73 15.49
C GLU A 145 0.51 24.33 16.51
N ALA A 146 1.59 24.99 16.06
CA ALA A 146 2.49 25.72 16.94
C ALA A 146 1.77 26.87 17.66
N GLU A 147 0.87 27.58 16.97
CA GLU A 147 0.07 28.64 17.56
C GLU A 147 -0.99 28.10 18.53
N PHE A 148 -1.63 26.97 18.20
CA PHE A 148 -2.52 26.31 19.15
C PHE A 148 -1.79 25.84 20.40
N PHE A 149 -0.55 25.36 20.28
CA PHE A 149 0.25 25.03 21.47
C PHE A 149 0.39 26.23 22.41
N VAL A 150 0.63 27.44 21.87
CA VAL A 150 0.69 28.68 22.65
C VAL A 150 -0.65 28.92 23.36
N VAL A 151 -1.75 28.93 22.60
CA VAL A 151 -3.11 29.14 23.10
C VAL A 151 -3.48 28.16 24.23
N LEU A 152 -3.10 26.90 24.11
CA LEU A 152 -3.36 25.86 25.11
C LEU A 152 -2.50 26.04 26.36
N ILE A 153 -1.26 26.53 26.26
CA ILE A 153 -0.41 26.81 27.43
C ILE A 153 -0.86 28.09 28.16
N GLU A 154 -1.31 29.10 27.42
CA GLU A 154 -1.84 30.36 27.96
C GLU A 154 -3.08 30.15 28.85
N TYR A 155 -3.77 29.02 28.71
CA TYR A 155 -4.81 28.60 29.66
C TYR A 155 -4.28 28.52 31.11
N TRP A 156 -3.06 28.02 31.32
CA TRP A 156 -2.46 27.91 32.66
C TRP A 156 -1.59 29.10 33.03
N THR A 157 -0.83 29.64 32.07
CA THR A 157 0.12 30.72 32.34
C THR A 157 0.43 31.55 31.12
N THR A 158 0.45 32.86 31.30
CA THR A 158 0.91 33.85 30.31
C THR A 158 2.31 34.39 30.65
N ALA A 159 2.99 33.80 31.65
CA ALA A 159 4.31 34.26 32.10
C ALA A 159 5.45 33.88 31.13
N VAL A 160 5.25 32.86 30.29
CA VAL A 160 6.25 32.41 29.32
C VAL A 160 6.08 33.22 28.02
N PRO A 161 7.15 33.82 27.46
CA PRO A 161 7.05 34.55 26.21
C PRO A 161 6.54 33.68 25.05
N HIS A 162 5.65 34.23 24.22
CA HIS A 162 5.09 33.57 23.02
C HIS A 162 6.17 32.89 22.16
N ALA A 163 7.26 33.61 21.85
CA ALA A 163 8.37 33.11 21.06
C ALA A 163 9.07 31.90 21.69
N ALA A 164 9.15 31.84 23.02
CA ALA A 164 9.76 30.72 23.74
C ALA A 164 8.87 29.47 23.64
N LEU A 165 7.54 29.61 23.72
CA LEU A 165 6.60 28.49 23.56
C LEU A 165 6.66 27.90 22.14
N ILE A 166 6.69 28.75 21.11
CA ILE A 166 6.91 28.31 19.72
C ILE A 166 8.25 27.57 19.60
N SER A 167 9.32 28.13 20.16
CA SER A 167 10.66 27.51 20.12
C SER A 167 10.68 26.12 20.76
N ILE A 168 10.03 25.96 21.93
CA ILE A 168 9.92 24.68 22.63
C ILE A 168 9.16 23.67 21.78
N PHE A 169 8.02 24.05 21.23
CA PHE A 169 7.19 23.20 20.38
C PHE A 169 7.95 22.72 19.14
N LEU A 170 8.59 23.65 18.43
CA LEU A 170 9.38 23.35 17.26
C LEU A 170 10.56 22.43 17.60
N CYS A 171 11.26 22.67 18.70
CA CYS A 171 12.38 21.83 19.13
C CYS A 171 11.92 20.37 19.35
N ILE A 172 10.79 20.17 20.04
CA ILE A 172 10.21 18.84 20.27
C ILE A 172 9.90 18.15 18.93
N CYS A 173 9.24 18.86 18.00
CA CYS A 173 8.89 18.31 16.68
C CYS A 173 10.13 17.96 15.86
N LEU A 174 11.11 18.87 15.79
CA LEU A 174 12.33 18.71 14.99
C LEU A 174 13.19 17.55 15.47
N VAL A 175 13.30 17.33 16.79
CA VAL A 175 14.04 16.19 17.36
C VAL A 175 13.48 14.87 16.83
N VAL A 176 12.15 14.74 16.74
CA VAL A 176 11.51 13.53 16.23
C VAL A 176 11.88 13.25 14.77
N PHE A 177 12.10 14.28 13.94
CA PHE A 177 12.50 14.07 12.54
C PHE A 177 13.91 13.54 12.36
N PHE A 178 14.79 13.69 13.35
CA PHE A 178 16.12 13.07 13.33
C PHE A 178 16.07 11.58 13.74
N LEU A 179 15.02 11.16 14.44
CA LEU A 179 14.82 9.77 14.87
C LEU A 179 14.41 8.87 13.68
N PRO A 180 14.56 7.53 13.80
CA PRO A 180 14.03 6.58 12.83
C PRO A 180 12.49 6.68 12.72
N ASN A 181 11.93 6.44 11.53
CA ASN A 181 10.48 6.52 11.25
C ASN A 181 9.62 5.66 12.21
N LYS A 182 10.17 4.58 12.76
CA LYS A 182 9.50 3.75 13.77
C LYS A 182 9.11 4.53 15.03
N PHE A 183 9.90 5.52 15.44
CA PHE A 183 9.57 6.38 16.59
C PHE A 183 8.41 7.31 16.27
N PHE A 184 8.40 7.91 15.07
CA PHE A 184 7.25 8.67 14.58
C PHE A 184 5.98 7.82 14.58
N ALA A 185 6.04 6.60 14.06
CA ALA A 185 4.89 5.69 14.04
C ALA A 185 4.33 5.38 15.44
N TRP A 186 5.23 5.18 16.42
CA TRP A 186 4.86 4.96 17.82
C TRP A 186 4.22 6.19 18.46
N LEU A 187 4.85 7.37 18.33
CA LEU A 187 4.32 8.63 18.87
C LEU A 187 2.96 8.96 18.25
N GLN A 188 2.81 8.77 16.94
CA GLN A 188 1.55 8.97 16.25
C GLN A 188 0.47 8.00 16.74
N SER A 189 0.82 6.73 16.93
CA SER A 189 -0.13 5.73 17.43
C SER A 189 -0.63 6.07 18.85
N ILE A 190 0.26 6.52 19.74
CA ILE A 190 -0.10 6.99 21.08
C ILE A 190 -0.99 8.23 21.00
N GLY A 191 -0.60 9.24 20.20
CA GLY A 191 -1.37 10.46 20.03
C GLY A 191 -2.78 10.19 19.48
N SER A 192 -2.90 9.33 18.48
CA SER A 192 -4.17 8.88 17.93
C SER A 192 -5.04 8.15 18.96
N LEU A 193 -4.45 7.31 19.81
CA LEU A 193 -5.19 6.65 20.89
C LEU A 193 -5.74 7.66 21.91
N VAL A 194 -4.91 8.63 22.34
CA VAL A 194 -5.33 9.70 23.26
C VAL A 194 -6.48 10.52 22.67
N LYS A 195 -6.41 10.88 21.39
CA LYS A 195 -7.48 11.61 20.70
C LYS A 195 -8.79 10.84 20.64
N ILE A 196 -8.74 9.53 20.36
CA ILE A 196 -9.93 8.66 20.33
C ILE A 196 -10.54 8.55 21.72
N ILE A 197 -9.72 8.36 22.77
CA ILE A 197 -10.19 8.31 24.15
C ILE A 197 -10.82 9.65 24.55
N LEU A 198 -10.16 10.77 24.21
CA LEU A 198 -10.68 12.12 24.45
C LEU A 198 -12.01 12.33 23.75
N PHE A 199 -12.14 11.92 22.48
CA PHE A 199 -13.39 12.00 21.74
C PHE A 199 -14.52 11.25 22.48
N VAL A 200 -14.30 9.98 22.85
CA VAL A 200 -15.31 9.20 23.60
C VAL A 200 -15.64 9.86 24.93
N PHE A 201 -14.64 10.37 25.65
CA PHE A 201 -14.83 11.09 26.90
C PHE A 201 -15.71 12.33 26.74
N VAL A 202 -15.45 13.20 25.75
CA VAL A 202 -16.25 14.42 25.54
C VAL A 202 -17.69 14.13 25.13
N ILE A 203 -17.95 12.99 24.47
CA ILE A 203 -19.31 12.53 24.16
C ILE A 203 -20.09 12.22 25.44
N PHE A 204 -19.55 11.37 26.31
CA PHE A 204 -20.20 11.03 27.58
C PHE A 204 -20.32 12.24 28.52
N LEU A 205 -19.29 13.08 28.55
CA LEU A 205 -19.31 14.33 29.29
C LEU A 205 -20.42 15.26 28.78
N SER A 206 -20.56 15.42 27.46
CA SER A 206 -21.61 16.25 26.87
C SER A 206 -23.00 15.73 27.24
N LEU A 207 -23.23 14.42 27.18
CA LEU A 207 -24.50 13.81 27.62
C LEU A 207 -24.79 14.07 29.10
N ALA A 208 -23.77 13.94 29.95
CA ALA A 208 -23.89 14.24 31.38
C ALA A 208 -24.21 15.72 31.62
N LEU A 209 -23.51 16.64 30.95
CA LEU A 209 -23.75 18.08 31.04
C LEU A 209 -25.16 18.45 30.56
N ILE A 210 -25.64 17.82 29.48
CA ILE A 210 -27.01 18.02 29.00
C ILE A 210 -28.02 17.59 30.05
N ALA A 211 -27.79 16.47 30.74
CA ALA A 211 -28.61 15.97 31.83
C ALA A 211 -28.49 16.79 33.14
N GLY A 212 -27.66 17.84 33.17
CA GLY A 212 -27.47 18.72 34.33
C GLY A 212 -26.36 18.29 35.29
N ALA A 213 -25.43 17.44 34.87
CA ALA A 213 -24.25 17.11 35.66
C ALA A 213 -23.34 18.35 35.85
N GLY A 214 -22.98 18.62 37.10
CA GLY A 214 -22.17 19.77 37.49
C GLY A 214 -22.76 20.47 38.73
N PRO A 215 -21.96 21.19 39.52
CA PRO A 215 -22.45 21.93 40.70
C PRO A 215 -23.57 22.93 40.39
N THR A 216 -23.66 23.41 39.15
CA THR A 216 -24.72 24.34 38.71
C THR A 216 -26.09 23.67 38.55
N GLY A 217 -26.15 22.35 38.39
CA GLY A 217 -27.39 21.58 38.20
C GLY A 217 -28.21 21.97 36.97
N SER A 218 -27.65 22.78 36.05
CA SER A 218 -28.40 23.36 34.94
C SER A 218 -28.55 22.36 33.80
N VAL A 219 -29.78 21.90 33.54
CA VAL A 219 -30.11 21.07 32.38
C VAL A 219 -30.02 21.92 31.10
N LYS A 220 -29.44 21.37 30.04
CA LYS A 220 -29.37 22.04 28.72
C LYS A 220 -30.55 21.60 27.86
N ASP A 221 -31.51 22.49 27.67
CA ASP A 221 -32.80 22.26 26.99
C ASP A 221 -32.78 22.56 25.47
N GLY A 222 -31.60 22.92 24.94
CA GLY A 222 -31.44 23.35 23.55
C GLY A 222 -31.88 24.80 23.29
N SER A 223 -31.98 25.64 24.32
CA SER A 223 -32.28 27.08 24.19
C SER A 223 -31.37 27.83 23.20
N TYR A 224 -30.10 27.42 23.06
CA TYR A 224 -29.16 28.04 22.09
C TYR A 224 -29.53 27.81 20.62
N TRP A 225 -30.43 26.87 20.32
CA TRP A 225 -30.98 26.65 18.99
C TRP A 225 -32.27 27.44 18.73
N ARG A 226 -32.79 28.15 19.73
CA ARG A 226 -34.04 28.90 19.66
C ARG A 226 -33.74 30.40 19.55
N GLU A 227 -34.81 31.21 19.43
CA GLU A 227 -34.74 32.67 19.56
C GLU A 227 -33.78 33.36 18.55
N GLY A 228 -33.66 32.83 17.34
CA GLY A 228 -32.84 33.41 16.28
C GLY A 228 -31.33 33.23 16.45
N LYS A 229 -30.86 32.54 17.50
CA LYS A 229 -29.43 32.29 17.72
C LYS A 229 -28.87 31.18 16.84
N ALA A 230 -29.71 30.34 16.26
CA ALA A 230 -29.29 29.19 15.44
C ALA A 230 -28.56 29.56 14.15
N PHE A 231 -28.99 30.63 13.46
CA PHE A 231 -28.44 31.05 12.18
C PHE A 231 -27.97 32.50 12.26
N GLN A 232 -26.67 32.70 12.47
CA GLN A 232 -26.05 34.01 12.62
C GLN A 232 -25.24 34.39 11.37
N ASN A 233 -25.14 35.70 11.12
CA ASN A 233 -24.31 36.30 10.08
C ASN A 233 -24.59 35.86 8.63
N GLY A 234 -25.79 35.31 8.37
CA GLY A 234 -26.26 34.98 7.02
C GLY A 234 -25.28 34.10 6.22
N PHE A 235 -25.08 34.43 4.94
CA PHE A 235 -24.14 33.70 4.09
C PHE A 235 -22.68 33.86 4.54
N MET A 236 -22.29 34.99 5.14
CA MET A 236 -20.93 35.18 5.67
C MET A 236 -20.64 34.21 6.83
N GLY A 237 -21.63 34.01 7.70
CA GLY A 237 -21.58 33.00 8.77
C GLY A 237 -21.40 31.60 8.19
N PHE A 238 -22.17 31.26 7.13
CA PHE A 238 -22.03 29.99 6.43
C PHE A 238 -20.66 29.83 5.79
N ALA A 239 -20.18 30.82 5.04
CA ALA A 239 -18.89 30.81 4.38
C ALA A 239 -17.74 30.60 5.38
N SER A 240 -17.77 31.33 6.49
CA SER A 240 -16.77 31.20 7.56
C SER A 240 -16.79 29.82 8.20
N CYS A 241 -17.98 29.31 8.54
CA CYS A 241 -18.14 27.96 9.08
C CYS A 241 -17.70 26.88 8.09
N ALA A 242 -17.98 27.05 6.79
CA ALA A 242 -17.59 26.10 5.75
C ALA A 242 -16.07 26.06 5.55
N LEU A 243 -15.40 27.21 5.60
CA LEU A 243 -13.94 27.31 5.53
C LEU A 243 -13.25 26.70 6.77
N LEU A 244 -13.83 26.88 7.96
CA LEU A 244 -13.37 26.23 9.19
C LEU A 244 -13.65 24.73 9.17
N ALA A 245 -14.77 24.30 8.60
CA ALA A 245 -15.13 22.90 8.47
C ALA A 245 -14.19 22.17 7.49
N ILE A 246 -13.89 22.74 6.32
CA ILE A 246 -12.90 22.13 5.41
C ILE A 246 -11.52 22.11 6.05
N TRP A 247 -11.13 23.13 6.82
CA TRP A 247 -9.87 23.08 7.56
C TRP A 247 -9.82 21.94 8.56
N ALA A 248 -10.91 21.73 9.31
CA ALA A 248 -10.99 20.71 10.35
C ALA A 248 -11.10 19.27 9.80
N VAL A 249 -11.91 19.07 8.75
CA VAL A 249 -12.29 17.73 8.26
C VAL A 249 -11.58 17.37 6.94
N GLY A 250 -11.00 18.36 6.27
CA GLY A 250 -10.74 18.33 4.82
C GLY A 250 -9.69 17.34 4.36
N ASP A 251 -8.68 17.04 5.17
CA ASP A 251 -7.69 16.08 4.73
C ASP A 251 -8.02 14.64 5.13
N GLN A 252 -8.49 13.90 4.14
CA GLN A 252 -8.54 12.44 4.13
C GLN A 252 -7.75 11.88 2.94
N VAL A 253 -7.07 12.75 2.18
CA VAL A 253 -6.33 12.40 0.98
C VAL A 253 -5.02 11.71 1.34
N PHE A 254 -4.46 12.00 2.53
CA PHE A 254 -3.34 11.26 3.09
C PHE A 254 -3.55 9.73 3.11
N ILE A 255 -4.80 9.25 3.18
CA ILE A 255 -5.14 7.83 3.09
C ILE A 255 -4.71 7.25 1.75
N GLY A 256 -4.83 8.01 0.66
CA GLY A 256 -4.34 7.61 -0.65
C GLY A 256 -2.82 7.54 -0.72
N VAL A 257 -2.10 8.38 0.04
CA VAL A 257 -0.64 8.33 0.15
C VAL A 257 -0.20 7.12 0.98
N MET A 258 -0.85 6.88 2.13
CA MET A 258 -0.61 5.70 2.97
C MET A 258 -1.02 4.39 2.28
N GLY A 259 -2.06 4.45 1.44
CA GLY A 259 -2.54 3.32 0.65
C GLY A 259 -1.49 2.76 -0.30
N GLY A 260 -0.67 3.63 -0.92
CA GLY A 260 0.47 3.22 -1.75
C GLY A 260 1.58 2.51 -0.96
N GLU A 261 1.71 2.83 0.34
CA GLU A 261 2.69 2.20 1.24
C GLU A 261 2.14 0.96 1.97
N ALA A 262 0.86 0.62 1.80
CA ALA A 262 0.21 -0.49 2.50
C ALA A 262 0.61 -1.86 1.92
N SER A 263 0.58 -2.91 2.74
CA SER A 263 0.87 -4.29 2.30
C SER A 263 -0.15 -4.85 1.30
N SER A 264 -1.40 -4.39 1.37
CA SER A 264 -2.49 -4.76 0.46
C SER A 264 -3.31 -3.53 0.04
N PRO A 265 -2.78 -2.66 -0.85
CA PRO A 265 -3.38 -1.36 -1.19
C PRO A 265 -4.83 -1.46 -1.65
N ARG A 266 -5.17 -2.44 -2.49
CA ARG A 266 -6.54 -2.62 -3.02
C ARG A 266 -7.56 -2.91 -1.92
N TYR A 267 -7.22 -3.79 -0.97
CA TYR A 267 -8.08 -4.12 0.16
C TYR A 267 -8.18 -2.94 1.14
N SER A 268 -7.03 -2.40 1.55
CA SER A 268 -6.96 -1.30 2.52
C SER A 268 -7.69 -0.06 2.02
N MET A 269 -7.54 0.29 0.74
CA MET A 269 -8.20 1.44 0.14
C MET A 269 -9.70 1.24 -0.06
N ALA A 270 -10.16 0.05 -0.47
CA ALA A 270 -11.59 -0.24 -0.58
C ALA A 270 -12.31 -0.09 0.78
N HIS A 271 -11.66 -0.61 1.83
CA HIS A 271 -12.19 -0.52 3.19
C HIS A 271 -12.17 0.92 3.72
N ALA A 272 -11.05 1.64 3.53
CA ALA A 272 -10.90 3.01 3.99
C ALA A 272 -11.88 3.98 3.28
N SER A 273 -12.04 3.84 1.96
CA SER A 273 -12.93 4.71 1.15
C SER A 273 -14.41 4.58 1.51
N THR A 274 -14.79 3.50 2.21
CA THR A 274 -16.16 3.26 2.66
C THR A 274 -16.35 3.66 4.13
N LEU A 275 -15.44 3.27 5.01
CA LEU A 275 -15.63 3.43 6.45
C LEU A 275 -15.15 4.77 7.01
N VAL A 276 -14.09 5.34 6.45
CA VAL A 276 -13.54 6.60 6.96
C VAL A 276 -14.54 7.75 6.83
N PRO A 277 -15.18 8.00 5.67
CA PRO A 277 -16.15 9.09 5.56
C PRO A 277 -17.27 9.00 6.60
N ILE A 278 -17.78 7.79 6.86
CA ILE A 278 -18.85 7.55 7.82
C ILE A 278 -18.37 7.87 9.24
N ARG A 279 -17.19 7.39 9.63
CA ARG A 279 -16.61 7.60 10.96
C ARG A 279 -16.30 9.07 11.22
N VAL A 280 -15.66 9.75 10.26
CA VAL A 280 -15.32 11.17 10.37
C VAL A 280 -16.58 12.03 10.46
N SER A 281 -17.57 11.77 9.59
CA SER A 281 -18.85 12.48 9.63
C SER A 281 -19.54 12.30 10.98
N PHE A 282 -19.56 11.07 11.52
CA PHE A 282 -20.13 10.80 12.83
C PHE A 282 -19.43 11.59 13.94
N MET A 283 -18.09 11.56 13.98
CA MET A 283 -17.32 12.27 15.02
C MET A 283 -17.59 13.78 15.01
N TYR A 284 -17.50 14.41 13.83
CA TYR A 284 -17.69 15.85 13.72
C TYR A 284 -19.13 16.29 13.94
N LEU A 285 -20.10 15.63 13.32
CA LEU A 285 -21.51 16.04 13.43
C LEU A 285 -22.05 15.87 14.84
N VAL A 286 -21.68 14.79 15.54
CA VAL A 286 -22.11 14.57 16.92
C VAL A 286 -21.49 15.63 17.84
N CYS A 287 -20.19 15.92 17.70
CA CYS A 287 -19.55 16.99 18.48
C CYS A 287 -20.17 18.36 18.19
N VAL A 288 -20.41 18.71 16.92
CA VAL A 288 -21.03 19.99 16.54
C VAL A 288 -22.43 20.14 17.14
N ILE A 289 -23.24 19.08 17.15
CA ILE A 289 -24.55 19.07 17.81
C ILE A 289 -24.40 19.32 19.31
N PHE A 290 -23.51 18.59 19.98
CA PHE A 290 -23.32 18.76 21.42
C PHE A 290 -22.79 20.14 21.78
N ILE A 291 -21.77 20.63 21.08
CA ILE A 291 -21.23 21.99 21.26
C ILE A 291 -22.34 23.02 21.15
N GLY A 292 -23.20 22.91 20.13
CA GLY A 292 -24.32 23.83 19.92
C GLY A 292 -25.41 23.76 21.01
N ILE A 293 -25.46 22.70 21.81
CA ILE A 293 -26.41 22.55 22.93
C ILE A 293 -25.78 23.01 24.25
N ILE A 294 -24.48 22.76 24.46
CA ILE A 294 -23.82 22.95 25.76
C ILE A 294 -23.12 24.31 25.90
N VAL A 295 -22.77 24.97 24.80
CA VAL A 295 -22.09 26.29 24.80
C VAL A 295 -22.92 27.35 24.08
N PRO A 296 -23.10 28.55 24.68
CA PRO A 296 -23.73 29.67 24.02
C PRO A 296 -22.80 30.29 22.95
N SER A 297 -23.35 30.65 21.78
CA SER A 297 -22.56 31.23 20.67
C SER A 297 -21.97 32.61 20.96
N ASP A 298 -22.52 33.33 21.93
CA ASP A 298 -22.11 34.64 22.40
C ASP A 298 -21.11 34.58 23.58
N ASP A 299 -20.60 33.39 23.93
CA ASP A 299 -19.59 33.26 24.97
C ASP A 299 -18.27 33.95 24.55
N PRO A 300 -17.77 34.94 25.33
CA PRO A 300 -16.58 35.69 24.96
C PRO A 300 -15.31 34.82 24.90
N LEU A 301 -15.29 33.66 25.56
CA LEU A 301 -14.15 32.74 25.54
C LEU A 301 -13.98 32.02 24.19
N LEU A 302 -15.04 31.97 23.36
CA LEU A 302 -14.97 31.35 22.03
C LEU A 302 -14.08 32.12 21.06
N LEU A 303 -13.94 33.44 21.26
CA LEU A 303 -13.13 34.34 20.43
C LEU A 303 -11.90 34.87 21.18
N GLY A 304 -11.59 34.31 22.36
CA GLY A 304 -10.40 34.68 23.12
C GLY A 304 -10.52 35.94 23.99
N GLY A 305 -11.73 36.31 24.44
CA GLY A 305 -12.05 37.54 25.19
C GLY A 305 -11.41 37.72 26.57
N SER A 306 -10.33 37.00 26.90
CA SER A 306 -9.50 37.25 28.10
C SER A 306 -8.05 36.73 28.02
N GLY A 307 -7.59 36.24 26.86
CA GLY A 307 -6.18 35.85 26.73
C GLY A 307 -5.86 34.70 25.77
N SER A 308 -6.80 33.81 25.45
CA SER A 308 -6.61 32.79 24.40
C SER A 308 -7.96 32.15 24.00
N ALA A 309 -8.12 31.74 22.72
CA ALA A 309 -9.34 31.09 22.24
C ALA A 309 -9.48 29.67 22.82
N ALA A 310 -10.52 29.43 23.63
CA ALA A 310 -10.66 28.16 24.34
C ALA A 310 -11.55 27.16 23.58
N SER A 311 -11.26 25.87 23.76
CA SER A 311 -12.10 24.81 23.23
C SER A 311 -13.53 24.88 23.80
N PRO A 312 -14.59 24.69 23.00
CA PRO A 312 -15.96 24.66 23.51
C PRO A 312 -16.20 23.65 24.63
N PHE A 313 -15.52 22.50 24.62
CA PHE A 313 -15.65 21.51 25.69
C PHE A 313 -14.99 21.97 27.00
N VAL A 314 -13.89 22.73 26.91
CA VAL A 314 -13.24 23.39 28.06
C VAL A 314 -14.14 24.50 28.60
N ILE A 315 -14.75 25.30 27.71
CA ILE A 315 -15.71 26.34 28.09
C ILE A 315 -16.93 25.73 28.79
N ALA A 316 -17.51 24.67 28.22
CA ALA A 316 -18.69 24.00 28.77
C ALA A 316 -18.44 23.46 30.19
N THR A 317 -17.29 22.84 30.42
CA THR A 317 -16.93 22.28 31.73
C THR A 317 -16.62 23.36 32.77
N ARG A 318 -15.95 24.44 32.35
CA ARG A 318 -15.71 25.62 33.18
C ARG A 318 -17.03 26.30 33.58
N ASN A 319 -17.92 26.52 32.62
CA ASN A 319 -19.23 27.13 32.85
C ASN A 319 -20.14 26.28 33.76
N SER A 320 -19.97 24.95 33.74
CA SER A 320 -20.66 24.02 34.64
C SER A 320 -20.00 23.86 36.01
N GLY A 321 -18.84 24.47 36.27
CA GLY A 321 -18.15 24.44 37.55
C GLY A 321 -17.43 23.13 37.87
N LEU A 322 -17.12 22.30 36.86
CA LEU A 322 -16.41 21.03 37.07
C LEU A 322 -14.89 21.27 37.19
N ALA A 323 -14.35 21.09 38.39
CA ALA A 323 -12.92 21.24 38.64
C ALA A 323 -12.10 20.08 38.03
N GLY A 324 -10.91 20.39 37.49
CA GLY A 324 -9.94 19.42 36.96
C GLY A 324 -10.24 18.81 35.58
N ILE A 325 -11.51 18.76 35.16
CA ILE A 325 -11.88 18.30 33.80
C ILE A 325 -11.36 19.25 32.70
N PRO A 326 -11.48 20.58 32.82
CA PRO A 326 -10.87 21.52 31.87
C PRO A 326 -9.37 21.25 31.64
N ASP A 327 -8.61 21.06 32.73
CA ASP A 327 -7.17 20.77 32.68
C ASP A 327 -6.88 19.44 31.96
N PHE A 328 -7.65 18.39 32.26
CA PHE A 328 -7.51 17.08 31.62
C PHE A 328 -7.74 17.15 30.11
N ILE A 329 -8.83 17.81 29.67
CA ILE A 329 -9.13 18.00 28.24
C ILE A 329 -7.97 18.77 27.58
N ASN A 330 -7.47 19.83 28.24
CA ASN A 330 -6.41 20.67 27.71
C ASN A 330 -5.09 19.90 27.52
N VAL A 331 -4.70 19.05 28.49
CA VAL A 331 -3.52 18.17 28.38
C VAL A 331 -3.66 17.17 27.23
N CYS A 332 -4.83 16.53 27.10
CA CYS A 332 -5.07 15.59 26.00
C CYS A 332 -5.04 16.30 24.63
N MET A 333 -5.51 17.55 24.55
CA MET A 333 -5.40 18.36 23.33
C MET A 333 -3.94 18.66 22.99
N ILE A 334 -3.08 19.00 23.95
CA ILE A 334 -1.64 19.21 23.72
C ILE A 334 -0.96 17.98 23.09
N ILE A 335 -1.28 16.79 23.61
CA ILE A 335 -0.77 15.53 23.03
C ILE A 335 -1.31 15.36 21.60
N GLY A 336 -2.58 15.71 21.38
CA GLY A 336 -3.23 15.64 20.08
C GLY A 336 -2.58 16.53 19.03
N ILE A 337 -2.32 17.81 19.35
CA ILE A 337 -1.71 18.77 18.42
C ILE A 337 -0.26 18.40 18.10
N LEU A 338 0.49 17.84 19.06
CA LEU A 338 1.86 17.38 18.82
C LEU A 338 1.88 16.25 17.78
N ALA A 339 0.92 15.31 17.86
CA ALA A 339 0.79 14.26 16.86
C ALA A 339 0.47 14.83 15.46
N ILE A 340 -0.44 15.81 15.36
CA ILE A 340 -0.77 16.46 14.07
C ILE A 340 0.43 17.20 13.50
N ALA A 341 1.19 17.91 14.34
CA ALA A 341 2.36 18.64 13.89
C ALA A 341 3.45 17.72 13.34
N LEU A 342 3.66 16.55 13.95
CA LEU A 342 4.57 15.54 13.41
C LEU A 342 4.09 15.03 12.03
N GLU A 343 2.79 14.77 11.89
CA GLU A 343 2.16 14.37 10.62
C GLU A 343 2.30 15.45 9.53
N SER A 344 2.17 16.72 9.94
CA SER A 344 2.21 17.92 9.08
C SER A 344 3.58 18.21 8.47
N ILE A 345 4.63 17.47 8.83
CA ILE A 345 5.95 17.50 8.17
C ILE A 345 6.24 16.16 7.49
N TYR A 346 5.77 15.07 8.10
CA TYR A 346 5.86 13.73 7.54
C TYR A 346 5.22 13.67 6.16
N LEU A 347 3.95 14.04 6.03
CA LEU A 347 3.21 13.91 4.77
C LEU A 347 3.75 14.81 3.64
N PRO A 348 3.96 16.14 3.83
CA PRO A 348 4.46 16.99 2.76
C PRO A 348 5.85 16.60 2.25
N SER A 349 6.70 15.97 3.08
CA SER A 349 7.99 15.44 2.60
C SER A 349 7.82 14.31 1.58
N ARG A 350 6.77 13.50 1.69
CA ARG A 350 6.42 12.44 0.73
C ARG A 350 5.77 13.00 -0.53
N ILE A 351 5.00 14.07 -0.40
CA ILE A 351 4.47 14.81 -1.56
C ILE A 351 5.61 15.43 -2.37
N ILE A 352 6.60 16.08 -1.73
CA ILE A 352 7.82 16.56 -2.41
C ILE A 352 8.56 15.41 -3.09
N ARG A 353 8.80 14.30 -2.37
CA ARG A 353 9.48 13.12 -2.95
C ARG A 353 8.72 12.61 -4.17
N THR A 354 7.41 12.52 -4.09
CA THR A 354 6.53 12.08 -5.19
C THR A 354 6.64 13.01 -6.39
N MET A 355 6.57 14.32 -6.18
CA MET A 355 6.75 15.31 -7.24
C MET A 355 8.15 15.23 -7.87
N ALA A 356 9.19 15.00 -7.07
CA ALA A 356 10.56 14.84 -7.56
C ALA A 356 10.73 13.55 -8.37
N PHE A 357 10.12 12.45 -7.93
CA PHE A 357 10.12 11.18 -8.65
C PHE A 357 9.39 11.27 -10.01
N GLN A 358 8.36 12.11 -10.09
CA GLN A 358 7.64 12.41 -11.35
C GLN A 358 8.37 13.42 -12.25
N GLY A 359 9.56 13.89 -11.87
CA GLY A 359 10.30 14.92 -12.60
C GLY A 359 9.65 16.31 -12.60
N LEU A 360 8.68 16.55 -11.69
CA LEU A 360 8.07 17.87 -11.46
C LEU A 360 8.98 18.77 -10.60
N LEU A 361 9.80 18.15 -9.75
CA LEU A 361 10.84 18.80 -8.93
C LEU A 361 12.22 18.18 -9.22
N PRO A 362 13.32 18.83 -8.81
CA PRO A 362 14.67 18.29 -8.98
C PRO A 362 14.84 16.91 -8.32
N GLU A 363 15.49 15.98 -9.03
CA GLU A 363 15.68 14.59 -8.62
C GLU A 363 16.40 14.43 -7.27
N VAL A 364 17.22 15.40 -6.87
CA VAL A 364 17.89 15.41 -5.56
C VAL A 364 16.88 15.29 -4.40
N LEU A 365 15.67 15.84 -4.57
CA LEU A 365 14.60 15.78 -3.57
C LEU A 365 13.92 14.40 -3.49
N ALA A 366 14.11 13.53 -4.49
CA ALA A 366 13.60 12.16 -4.46
C ALA A 366 14.48 11.22 -3.62
N LYS A 367 15.73 11.60 -3.31
CA LYS A 367 16.71 10.75 -2.61
C LYS A 367 16.30 10.46 -1.16
N CYS A 368 16.32 9.17 -0.81
CA CYS A 368 16.14 8.68 0.56
C CYS A 368 17.47 8.25 1.20
N ASP A 369 17.53 8.26 2.53
CA ASP A 369 18.63 7.63 3.28
C ASP A 369 18.46 6.12 3.41
N ASP A 370 19.47 5.43 3.97
CA ASP A 370 19.48 3.98 4.21
C ASP A 370 18.35 3.48 5.14
N LYS A 371 17.57 4.40 5.74
CA LYS A 371 16.42 4.10 6.59
C LYS A 371 15.09 4.49 5.89
N GLY A 372 15.12 4.78 4.59
CA GLY A 372 13.95 5.14 3.80
C GLY A 372 13.39 6.54 4.11
N ARG A 373 14.22 7.51 4.52
CA ARG A 373 13.77 8.89 4.85
C ARG A 373 14.16 9.89 3.77
N PRO A 374 13.21 10.67 3.19
CA PRO A 374 13.54 11.71 2.21
C PRO A 374 14.10 12.96 2.90
N ARG A 375 15.38 12.91 3.30
CA ARG A 375 16.02 13.92 4.17
C ARG A 375 15.96 15.33 3.61
N TRP A 376 16.17 15.51 2.31
CA TRP A 376 16.11 16.83 1.67
C TRP A 376 14.69 17.41 1.68
N ALA A 377 13.70 16.59 1.36
CA ALA A 377 12.30 16.99 1.41
C ALA A 377 11.86 17.33 2.86
N LEU A 378 12.27 16.52 3.83
CA LEU A 378 12.04 16.79 5.26
C LEU A 378 12.69 18.09 5.70
N PHE A 379 13.94 18.35 5.31
CA PHE A 379 14.66 19.56 5.67
C PHE A 379 13.97 20.82 5.12
N ILE A 380 13.58 20.82 3.84
CA ILE A 380 12.88 21.96 3.22
C ILE A 380 11.54 22.21 3.93
N SER A 381 10.74 21.16 4.13
CA SER A 381 9.47 21.26 4.86
C SER A 381 9.66 21.80 6.27
N ALA A 382 10.67 21.30 7.01
CA ALA A 382 10.97 21.76 8.36
C ALA A 382 11.40 23.23 8.41
N VAL A 383 12.29 23.67 7.51
CA VAL A 383 12.75 25.06 7.45
C VAL A 383 11.60 26.01 7.14
N VAL A 384 10.78 25.69 6.14
CA VAL A 384 9.62 26.53 5.78
C VAL A 384 8.59 26.53 6.92
N GLY A 385 8.32 25.38 7.54
CA GLY A 385 7.44 25.27 8.70
C GLY A 385 7.89 26.13 9.87
N VAL A 386 9.19 26.11 10.20
CA VAL A 386 9.77 26.98 11.24
C VAL A 386 9.59 28.46 10.90
N ILE A 387 9.85 28.87 9.65
CA ILE A 387 9.67 30.26 9.20
C ILE A 387 8.20 30.68 9.34
N LEU A 388 7.26 29.83 8.91
CA LEU A 388 5.83 30.11 9.05
C LEU A 388 5.40 30.17 10.52
N SER A 389 5.88 29.27 11.39
CA SER A 389 5.57 29.34 12.82
C SER A 389 6.05 30.66 13.44
N TYR A 390 7.23 31.16 13.11
CA TYR A 390 7.72 32.44 13.65
C TYR A 390 7.04 33.67 13.06
N LEU A 391 6.40 33.56 11.88
CA LEU A 391 5.60 34.65 11.33
C LEU A 391 4.44 35.04 12.26
N SER A 392 3.95 34.14 13.11
CA SER A 392 2.88 34.46 14.07
C SER A 392 3.27 35.50 15.13
N LEU A 393 4.57 35.68 15.39
CA LEU A 393 5.07 36.72 16.28
C LEU A 393 4.94 38.14 15.70
N SER A 394 4.86 38.28 14.37
CA SER A 394 4.88 39.58 13.70
C SER A 394 3.49 40.22 13.57
N SER A 395 2.44 39.41 13.44
CA SER A 395 1.08 39.85 13.09
C SER A 395 0.05 39.69 14.21
N GLY A 396 0.48 39.18 15.37
CA GLY A 396 -0.40 38.76 16.46
C GLY A 396 -0.91 37.34 16.21
N GLY A 397 -0.85 36.50 17.24
CA GLY A 397 -1.11 35.06 17.16
C GLY A 397 -2.41 34.68 16.45
N THR A 398 -3.51 35.36 16.81
CA THR A 398 -4.84 35.13 16.22
C THR A 398 -4.92 35.50 14.74
N THR A 399 -4.26 36.59 14.33
CA THR A 399 -4.22 37.00 12.92
C THR A 399 -3.49 35.94 12.11
N ALA A 400 -2.26 35.60 12.49
CA ALA A 400 -1.49 34.57 11.79
C ALA A 400 -2.21 33.23 11.68
N LEU A 401 -2.91 32.82 12.74
CA LEU A 401 -3.73 31.62 12.73
C LEU A 401 -4.82 31.67 11.64
N ASN A 402 -5.48 32.81 11.45
CA ASN A 402 -6.51 32.96 10.41
C ASN A 402 -5.92 32.87 9.00
N TRP A 403 -4.72 33.42 8.79
CA TRP A 403 -3.99 33.28 7.53
C TRP A 403 -3.66 31.80 7.25
N PHE A 404 -3.16 31.06 8.25
CA PHE A 404 -2.86 29.63 8.09
C PHE A 404 -4.12 28.79 7.81
N ILE A 405 -5.24 29.10 8.46
CA ILE A 405 -6.53 28.46 8.20
C ILE A 405 -6.93 28.69 6.74
N SER A 406 -6.90 29.94 6.26
CA SER A 406 -7.29 30.28 4.89
C SER A 406 -6.39 29.62 3.83
N ILE A 407 -5.08 29.61 4.04
CA ILE A 407 -4.12 28.93 3.15
C ILE A 407 -4.42 27.42 3.07
N THR A 408 -4.65 26.80 4.22
CA THR A 408 -4.92 25.36 4.30
C THR A 408 -6.28 25.02 3.70
N SER A 409 -7.33 25.80 3.98
CA SER A 409 -8.65 25.62 3.38
C SER A 409 -8.57 25.72 1.85
N ALA A 410 -7.85 26.71 1.33
CA ALA A 410 -7.59 26.86 -0.11
C ALA A 410 -6.88 25.66 -0.72
N SER A 411 -5.89 25.11 -0.02
CA SER A 411 -5.20 23.88 -0.41
C SER A 411 -6.16 22.69 -0.54
N PHE A 412 -6.91 22.39 0.52
CA PHE A 412 -7.74 21.18 0.57
C PHE A 412 -8.85 21.18 -0.48
N PHE A 413 -9.62 22.27 -0.62
CA PHE A 413 -10.68 22.28 -1.63
C PHE A 413 -10.11 22.33 -3.06
N SER A 414 -8.92 22.90 -3.27
CA SER A 414 -8.25 22.86 -4.59
C SER A 414 -7.87 21.43 -4.94
N ASN A 415 -7.33 20.67 -3.99
CA ASN A 415 -7.01 19.27 -4.21
C ASN A 415 -8.24 18.39 -4.41
N TRP A 416 -9.33 18.65 -3.68
CA TRP A 416 -10.61 17.97 -3.93
C TRP A 416 -11.13 18.21 -5.34
N ALA A 417 -11.03 19.45 -5.84
CA ALA A 417 -11.41 19.77 -7.22
C ALA A 417 -10.53 19.02 -8.23
N ILE A 418 -9.21 18.97 -8.00
CA ILE A 418 -8.27 18.26 -8.87
C ILE A 418 -8.54 16.76 -8.86
N ILE A 419 -8.77 16.14 -7.70
CA ILE A 419 -9.09 14.71 -7.57
C ILE A 419 -10.37 14.38 -8.32
N ALA A 420 -11.43 15.14 -8.08
CA ALA A 420 -12.72 14.92 -8.72
C ALA A 420 -12.64 15.06 -10.24
N PHE A 421 -11.93 16.09 -10.72
CA PHE A 421 -11.70 16.29 -12.15
C PHE A 421 -10.83 15.21 -12.77
N THR A 422 -9.77 14.79 -12.08
CA THR A 422 -8.89 13.70 -12.50
C THR A 422 -9.67 12.39 -12.64
N ASN A 423 -10.59 12.11 -11.71
CA ASN A 423 -11.44 10.93 -11.80
C ASN A 423 -12.40 10.99 -13.01
N LEU A 424 -12.99 12.15 -13.32
CA LEU A 424 -13.77 12.33 -14.56
C LEU A 424 -12.94 12.07 -15.82
N ARG A 425 -11.68 12.50 -15.83
CA ARG A 425 -10.72 12.27 -16.92
C ARG A 425 -10.30 10.81 -17.03
N PHE A 426 -10.11 10.14 -15.90
CA PHE A 426 -9.87 8.71 -15.83
C PHE A 426 -10.98 7.91 -16.51
N HIS A 427 -12.26 8.16 -16.18
CA HIS A 427 -13.39 7.51 -16.87
C HIS A 427 -13.55 7.95 -18.33
N ALA A 428 -13.07 9.12 -18.72
CA ALA A 428 -13.00 9.51 -20.13
C ALA A 428 -11.95 8.67 -20.89
N ALA A 429 -10.79 8.43 -20.28
CA ALA A 429 -9.73 7.59 -20.86
C ALA A 429 -10.17 6.14 -21.03
N LEU A 430 -10.76 5.54 -19.99
CA LEU A 430 -11.31 4.18 -20.06
C LEU A 430 -12.33 4.01 -21.20
N ARG A 431 -13.20 5.02 -21.40
CA ARG A 431 -14.19 5.01 -22.50
C ARG A 431 -13.55 5.20 -23.87
N ALA A 432 -12.55 6.07 -23.98
CA ALA A 432 -11.87 6.33 -25.25
C ALA A 432 -11.09 5.10 -25.74
N GLN A 433 -10.52 4.32 -24.82
CA GLN A 433 -9.68 3.16 -25.11
C GLN A 433 -10.42 1.80 -25.00
N ASN A 434 -11.73 1.82 -24.71
CA ASN A 434 -12.55 0.62 -24.47
C ASN A 434 -11.95 -0.35 -23.43
N ASP A 435 -11.35 0.23 -22.40
CA ASP A 435 -10.68 -0.53 -21.35
C ASP A 435 -11.70 -1.23 -20.43
N LYS A 436 -11.38 -2.47 -20.07
CA LYS A 436 -12.22 -3.39 -19.31
C LYS A 436 -11.82 -3.50 -17.83
N ILE A 437 -11.08 -2.53 -17.28
CA ILE A 437 -10.54 -2.57 -15.90
C ILE A 437 -11.59 -2.91 -14.85
N PHE A 438 -12.80 -2.37 -14.97
CA PHE A 438 -13.90 -2.64 -14.03
C PHE A 438 -14.54 -4.03 -14.16
N SER A 439 -14.17 -4.79 -15.20
CA SER A 439 -14.56 -6.20 -15.36
C SER A 439 -13.49 -7.17 -14.85
N GLN A 440 -12.32 -6.67 -14.44
CA GLN A 440 -11.25 -7.49 -13.86
C GLN A 440 -11.59 -7.90 -12.43
N ASN A 441 -11.02 -9.03 -11.99
CA ASN A 441 -11.15 -9.48 -10.60
C ASN A 441 -10.51 -8.44 -9.66
N PHE A 442 -11.20 -8.11 -8.57
CA PHE A 442 -10.81 -7.11 -7.55
C PHE A 442 -10.84 -5.63 -7.98
N ALA A 443 -11.40 -5.33 -9.15
CA ALA A 443 -11.73 -3.96 -9.49
C ALA A 443 -12.75 -3.39 -8.49
N TRP A 444 -12.63 -2.12 -8.13
CA TRP A 444 -13.59 -1.43 -7.28
C TRP A 444 -14.04 -0.16 -8.00
N LYS A 445 -15.35 -0.04 -8.18
CA LYS A 445 -15.96 1.14 -8.79
C LYS A 445 -16.60 1.97 -7.69
N SER A 446 -16.50 3.29 -7.81
CA SER A 446 -17.19 4.21 -6.91
C SER A 446 -18.69 3.89 -6.89
N ILE A 447 -19.24 3.76 -5.67
CA ILE A 447 -20.64 3.32 -5.44
C ILE A 447 -21.63 4.27 -6.12
N ALA A 448 -21.24 5.54 -6.27
CA ALA A 448 -22.08 6.60 -6.82
C ALA A 448 -21.48 7.23 -8.08
N TRP A 449 -20.85 6.47 -8.97
CA TRP A 449 -20.41 7.00 -10.26
C TRP A 449 -21.59 7.44 -11.15
N PRO A 450 -21.60 8.63 -11.79
CA PRO A 450 -20.64 9.75 -11.74
C PRO A 450 -21.00 10.85 -10.72
N PHE A 451 -22.00 10.62 -9.87
CA PHE A 451 -22.42 11.58 -8.86
C PHE A 451 -21.29 11.97 -7.90
N ALA A 452 -20.45 11.02 -7.47
CA ALA A 452 -19.35 11.27 -6.54
C ALA A 452 -18.40 12.40 -6.99
N PRO A 453 -17.68 12.35 -8.13
CA PRO A 453 -16.80 13.45 -8.52
C PRO A 453 -17.56 14.75 -8.84
N ILE A 454 -18.78 14.68 -9.40
CA ILE A 454 -19.56 15.87 -9.73
C ILE A 454 -19.92 16.62 -8.45
N TRP A 455 -20.35 15.89 -7.42
CA TRP A 455 -20.62 16.44 -6.10
C TRP A 455 -19.36 17.06 -5.47
N GLY A 456 -18.20 16.41 -5.63
CA GLY A 456 -16.92 16.91 -5.15
C GLY A 456 -16.52 18.23 -5.82
N LEU A 457 -16.73 18.35 -7.13
CA LEU A 457 -16.53 19.61 -7.85
C LEU A 457 -17.50 20.71 -7.41
N ILE A 458 -18.77 20.38 -7.18
CA ILE A 458 -19.78 21.33 -6.69
C ILE A 458 -19.38 21.87 -5.32
N ILE A 459 -19.00 21.00 -4.38
CA ILE A 459 -18.58 21.42 -3.03
C ILE A 459 -17.28 22.21 -3.09
N SER A 460 -16.30 21.78 -3.87
CA SER A 460 -15.03 22.51 -4.00
C SER A 460 -15.24 23.90 -4.61
N SER A 461 -16.13 24.01 -5.60
CA SER A 461 -16.53 25.30 -6.18
C SER A 461 -17.29 26.18 -5.17
N MET A 462 -18.18 25.58 -4.37
CA MET A 462 -18.88 26.29 -3.28
C MET A 462 -17.88 26.82 -2.25
N LEU A 463 -16.89 26.03 -1.84
CA LEU A 463 -15.85 26.45 -0.90
C LEU A 463 -14.97 27.56 -1.49
N MET A 464 -14.64 27.50 -2.77
CA MET A 464 -13.97 28.59 -3.48
C MET A 464 -14.82 29.88 -3.47
N VAL A 465 -16.14 29.78 -3.72
CA VAL A 465 -17.06 30.92 -3.62
C VAL A 465 -17.12 31.45 -2.19
N CYS A 466 -17.14 30.59 -1.18
CA CYS A 466 -17.09 30.99 0.23
C CYS A 466 -15.80 31.76 0.55
N LEU A 467 -14.65 31.29 0.05
CA LEU A 467 -13.36 31.96 0.22
C LEU A 467 -13.35 33.35 -0.43
N VAL A 468 -13.76 33.45 -1.69
CA VAL A 468 -13.82 34.72 -2.43
C VAL A 468 -14.83 35.67 -1.81
N TYR A 469 -15.98 35.17 -1.37
CA TYR A 469 -16.99 35.99 -0.70
C TYR A 469 -16.46 36.54 0.63
N ALA A 470 -15.79 35.71 1.43
CA ALA A 470 -15.18 36.15 2.68
C ALA A 470 -14.07 37.20 2.46
N ALA A 471 -13.35 37.11 1.33
CA ALA A 471 -12.32 38.08 0.95
C ALA A 471 -12.91 39.44 0.50
N VAL A 472 -14.02 39.43 -0.24
CA VAL A 472 -14.61 40.64 -0.85
C VAL A 472 -15.62 41.32 0.09
N ASN A 473 -16.36 40.54 0.87
CA ASN A 473 -17.36 41.02 1.82
C ASN A 473 -17.12 40.43 3.21
N PRO A 474 -15.99 40.76 3.86
CA PRO A 474 -15.73 40.31 5.22
C PRO A 474 -16.80 40.84 6.20
N SER A 475 -16.91 40.20 7.36
CA SER A 475 -17.82 40.65 8.44
C SER A 475 -17.44 42.02 9.00
N ASN A 476 -16.18 42.43 8.84
CA ASN A 476 -15.65 43.76 9.12
C ASN A 476 -15.50 44.56 7.81
N ALA A 477 -15.11 45.84 7.88
CA ALA A 477 -14.87 46.64 6.68
C ALA A 477 -13.84 45.97 5.74
N PHE A 478 -14.07 46.09 4.43
CA PHE A 478 -13.13 45.62 3.41
C PHE A 478 -11.77 46.29 3.60
N SER A 479 -10.71 45.48 3.70
CA SER A 479 -9.33 45.92 3.78
C SER A 479 -8.47 45.05 2.84
N ALA A 480 -7.37 45.60 2.35
CA ALA A 480 -6.42 44.84 1.55
C ALA A 480 -5.87 43.63 2.34
N GLU A 481 -5.66 43.80 3.65
CA GLU A 481 -5.24 42.74 4.55
C GLU A 481 -6.25 41.58 4.58
N ASN A 482 -7.55 41.86 4.77
CA ASN A 482 -8.60 40.83 4.77
C ASN A 482 -8.69 40.11 3.42
N PHE A 483 -8.57 40.84 2.32
CA PHE A 483 -8.60 40.25 0.99
C PHE A 483 -7.45 39.25 0.81
N PHE A 484 -6.22 39.65 1.17
CA PHE A 484 -5.06 38.77 1.04
C PHE A 484 -5.06 37.64 2.08
N GLU A 485 -5.57 37.86 3.30
CA GLU A 485 -5.71 36.82 4.32
C GLU A 485 -6.46 35.60 3.77
N TYR A 486 -7.59 35.84 3.11
CA TYR A 486 -8.38 34.77 2.48
C TYR A 486 -7.79 34.28 1.16
N MET A 487 -7.29 35.18 0.30
CA MET A 487 -6.94 34.82 -1.09
C MET A 487 -5.51 34.34 -1.30
N ILE A 488 -4.57 34.63 -0.40
CA ILE A 488 -3.13 34.40 -0.65
C ILE A 488 -2.81 32.94 -0.96
N GLY A 489 -3.42 31.99 -0.24
CA GLY A 489 -3.21 30.56 -0.48
C GLY A 489 -3.66 30.15 -1.88
N LEU A 490 -4.86 30.57 -2.29
CA LEU A 490 -5.40 30.30 -3.61
C LEU A 490 -4.54 30.94 -4.71
N LEU A 491 -4.11 32.19 -4.52
CA LEU A 491 -3.23 32.90 -5.45
C LEU A 491 -1.87 32.22 -5.60
N MET A 492 -1.28 31.74 -4.50
CA MET A 492 -0.02 30.99 -4.53
C MET A 492 -0.18 29.68 -5.29
N ILE A 493 -1.25 28.91 -5.03
CA ILE A 493 -1.52 27.63 -5.68
C ILE A 493 -1.76 27.82 -7.18
N VAL A 494 -2.66 28.72 -7.56
CA VAL A 494 -2.98 29.00 -8.96
C VAL A 494 -1.77 29.60 -9.68
N GLY A 495 -1.07 30.54 -9.04
CA GLY A 495 0.14 31.16 -9.57
C GLY A 495 1.27 30.15 -9.81
N ALA A 496 1.51 29.24 -8.86
CA ALA A 496 2.51 28.18 -9.01
C ALA A 496 2.13 27.19 -10.12
N THR A 497 0.85 26.81 -10.20
CA THR A 497 0.31 25.93 -11.24
C THR A 497 0.46 26.53 -12.64
N ILE A 498 0.04 27.79 -12.82
CA ILE A 498 0.15 28.52 -14.09
C ILE A 498 1.62 28.78 -14.43
N GLY A 499 2.44 29.18 -13.44
CA GLY A 499 3.87 29.39 -13.62
C GLY A 499 4.56 28.14 -14.14
N TYR A 500 4.29 26.98 -13.53
CA TYR A 500 4.80 25.70 -14.02
C TYR A 500 4.34 25.41 -15.45
N LYS A 501 3.04 25.62 -15.75
CA LYS A 501 2.49 25.42 -17.09
C LYS A 501 3.15 26.30 -18.15
N LEU A 502 3.41 27.57 -17.84
CA LEU A 502 4.05 28.51 -18.76
C LEU A 502 5.52 28.19 -19.00
N VAL A 503 6.25 27.81 -17.95
CA VAL A 503 7.69 27.48 -18.03
C VAL A 503 7.91 26.13 -18.73
N ARG A 504 7.16 25.10 -18.35
CA ARG A 504 7.34 23.73 -18.86
C ARG A 504 6.51 23.45 -20.11
N ARG A 505 5.60 24.36 -20.49
CA ARG A 505 4.71 24.23 -21.66
C ARG A 505 4.01 22.87 -21.70
N SER A 506 3.56 22.39 -20.55
CA SER A 506 2.89 21.10 -20.44
C SER A 506 1.57 21.11 -21.21
N ARG A 507 1.21 19.93 -21.73
CA ARG A 507 0.00 19.74 -22.53
C ARG A 507 -1.00 18.92 -21.75
N TRP A 508 -2.26 19.14 -22.07
CA TRP A 508 -3.35 18.27 -21.66
C TRP A 508 -3.16 16.90 -22.29
N VAL A 509 -3.30 15.85 -21.48
CA VAL A 509 -3.25 14.46 -21.94
C VAL A 509 -4.54 14.14 -22.71
N ASP A 510 -4.45 13.58 -23.91
CA ASP A 510 -5.63 13.11 -24.66
C ASP A 510 -6.17 11.83 -23.99
N PRO A 511 -7.49 11.71 -23.68
CA PRO A 511 -8.04 10.46 -23.13
C PRO A 511 -7.74 9.22 -23.97
N ALA A 512 -7.61 9.35 -25.29
CA ALA A 512 -7.32 8.22 -26.17
C ALA A 512 -5.85 7.73 -26.05
N GLU A 513 -4.94 8.59 -25.59
CA GLU A 513 -3.51 8.30 -25.41
C GLU A 513 -3.11 8.27 -23.93
N ALA A 514 -4.06 8.48 -23.04
CA ALA A 514 -3.83 8.52 -21.61
C ALA A 514 -3.36 7.17 -21.10
N ASP A 515 -2.29 7.15 -20.31
CA ASP A 515 -1.72 5.89 -19.85
C ASP A 515 -2.68 5.17 -18.89
N LEU A 516 -3.14 3.97 -19.28
CA LEU A 516 -3.99 3.06 -18.50
C LEU A 516 -3.26 1.76 -18.09
N ASP A 517 -1.96 1.65 -18.35
CA ASP A 517 -1.17 0.45 -18.02
C ASP A 517 -0.37 0.62 -16.72
N CYS A 518 -0.61 -0.25 -15.74
CA CYS A 518 0.00 -0.13 -14.40
C CYS A 518 1.55 -0.13 -14.42
N LEU A 519 2.19 -0.57 -15.51
CA LEU A 519 3.64 -0.81 -15.65
C LEU A 519 4.44 0.36 -16.27
N ILE A 520 3.82 1.31 -16.98
CA ILE A 520 4.56 2.18 -17.92
C ILE A 520 5.17 3.45 -17.28
N TRP A 521 4.72 3.93 -16.11
CA TRP A 521 5.31 5.16 -15.52
C TRP A 521 6.74 4.99 -14.98
N ALA A 522 7.12 3.77 -14.59
CA ALA A 522 8.53 3.49 -14.28
C ALA A 522 9.41 3.61 -15.55
N THR A 523 8.85 3.24 -16.70
CA THR A 523 9.52 3.27 -18.01
C THR A 523 9.68 4.69 -18.57
N ILE A 524 8.71 5.59 -18.33
CA ILE A 524 8.77 6.98 -18.85
C ILE A 524 9.86 7.81 -18.15
N VAL A 525 10.20 7.53 -16.89
CA VAL A 525 11.35 8.15 -16.21
C VAL A 525 12.66 7.41 -16.52
N ALA A 526 12.62 6.09 -16.74
CA ALA A 526 13.77 5.29 -17.16
C ALA A 526 14.26 5.60 -18.60
N ASN A 527 13.41 6.20 -19.44
CA ASN A 527 13.72 6.52 -20.83
C ASN A 527 14.74 7.65 -21.05
N HIS A 528 15.34 8.20 -19.97
CA HIS A 528 16.56 9.00 -20.07
C HIS A 528 17.87 8.21 -19.88
N SER A 529 17.79 6.90 -19.71
CA SER A 529 18.93 5.98 -19.69
C SER A 529 18.89 5.11 -20.95
N SER A 530 19.57 5.60 -21.98
CA SER A 530 19.74 4.93 -23.26
C SER A 530 20.28 3.50 -23.13
N LEU A 531 19.66 2.61 -23.91
CA LEU A 531 20.10 1.30 -24.39
C LEU A 531 21.61 0.99 -24.22
N HIS A 532 21.90 -0.11 -23.53
CA HIS A 532 23.02 -0.98 -23.86
C HIS A 532 22.49 -2.39 -24.14
N LEU A 533 22.19 -2.68 -25.41
CA LEU A 533 22.13 -4.06 -25.87
C LEU A 533 23.56 -4.61 -25.87
N GLY A 534 23.84 -5.55 -24.97
CA GLY A 534 24.99 -6.43 -25.12
C GLY A 534 24.77 -7.30 -26.37
N THR A 535 25.75 -7.30 -27.28
CA THR A 535 25.78 -8.18 -28.45
C THR A 535 25.83 -9.63 -27.98
N MET A 536 24.75 -10.39 -28.20
CA MET A 536 24.74 -11.84 -28.00
C MET A 536 25.62 -12.52 -29.06
N SER A 537 26.32 -13.57 -28.67
CA SER A 537 27.34 -14.23 -29.49
C SER A 537 26.65 -15.20 -30.46
N GLU A 538 26.89 -15.10 -31.77
CA GLU A 538 26.22 -15.94 -32.79
C GLU A 538 26.45 -17.46 -32.65
N ASP A 539 27.43 -17.90 -31.84
CA ASP A 539 27.84 -19.31 -31.72
C ASP A 539 27.25 -20.09 -30.51
N LYS A 540 26.46 -19.49 -29.61
CA LYS A 540 25.98 -20.17 -28.37
C LYS A 540 24.49 -20.53 -28.40
N GLN A 541 24.13 -21.67 -27.80
CA GLN A 541 22.72 -22.01 -27.54
C GLN A 541 22.10 -21.01 -26.55
N THR A 542 20.88 -20.53 -26.86
CA THR A 542 20.15 -19.58 -26.00
C THR A 542 19.10 -20.30 -25.14
N VAL A 543 19.23 -20.15 -23.82
CA VAL A 543 18.32 -20.70 -22.81
C VAL A 543 17.45 -19.58 -22.26
N VAL A 544 16.13 -19.80 -22.29
CA VAL A 544 15.15 -18.88 -21.70
C VAL A 544 14.62 -19.45 -20.39
N ILE A 545 14.71 -18.66 -19.32
CA ILE A 545 14.15 -18.99 -18.00
C ILE A 545 12.86 -18.19 -17.80
N ALA A 546 11.73 -18.87 -17.66
CA ALA A 546 10.46 -18.27 -17.32
C ALA A 546 10.29 -18.22 -15.80
N GLY A 547 10.16 -17.00 -15.26
CA GLY A 547 10.06 -16.73 -13.84
C GLY A 547 11.31 -16.05 -13.27
N ALA A 548 11.11 -15.33 -12.17
CA ALA A 548 12.12 -14.50 -11.51
C ALA A 548 12.23 -14.81 -10.01
N GLY A 549 11.94 -16.06 -9.61
CA GLY A 549 12.02 -16.49 -8.20
C GLY A 549 13.43 -16.93 -7.78
N ASP A 550 13.56 -17.35 -6.53
CA ASP A 550 14.86 -17.67 -5.91
C ASP A 550 15.64 -18.78 -6.66
N LEU A 551 14.95 -19.78 -7.22
CA LEU A 551 15.60 -20.81 -8.05
C LEU A 551 16.06 -20.26 -9.41
N ALA A 552 15.31 -19.32 -10.00
CA ALA A 552 15.73 -18.65 -11.24
C ALA A 552 17.01 -17.84 -11.04
N GLN A 553 17.17 -17.26 -9.84
CA GLN A 553 18.39 -16.58 -9.43
C GLN A 553 19.61 -17.50 -9.46
N TYR A 554 19.52 -18.66 -8.82
CA TYR A 554 20.59 -19.67 -8.86
C TYR A 554 20.87 -20.17 -10.28
N LEU A 555 19.83 -20.42 -11.09
CA LEU A 555 20.00 -20.84 -12.48
C LEU A 555 20.74 -19.79 -13.30
N ALA A 556 20.31 -18.53 -13.22
CA ALA A 556 20.93 -17.42 -13.94
C ALA A 556 22.42 -17.27 -13.60
N GLU A 557 22.78 -17.38 -12.32
CA GLU A 557 24.18 -17.36 -11.88
C GLU A 557 24.97 -18.53 -12.43
N GLU A 558 24.48 -19.76 -12.29
CA GLU A 558 25.23 -20.94 -12.73
C GLU A 558 25.36 -21.01 -14.26
N PHE A 559 24.36 -20.56 -15.02
CA PHE A 559 24.49 -20.39 -16.48
C PHE A 559 25.55 -19.35 -16.83
N LYS A 560 25.63 -18.24 -16.08
CA LYS A 560 26.65 -17.20 -16.28
C LYS A 560 28.06 -17.70 -15.95
N VAL A 561 28.19 -18.46 -14.86
CA VAL A 561 29.45 -19.09 -14.43
C VAL A 561 29.95 -20.09 -15.47
N ASP A 562 29.07 -20.99 -15.92
CA ASP A 562 29.43 -22.05 -16.87
C ASP A 562 29.74 -21.47 -18.27
N ASN A 563 29.09 -20.37 -18.66
CA ASN A 563 29.38 -19.56 -19.85
C ASN A 563 29.32 -20.34 -21.19
N THR A 564 28.74 -21.54 -21.19
CA THR A 564 28.52 -22.36 -22.39
C THR A 564 27.27 -21.98 -23.15
N HIS A 565 26.29 -21.37 -22.47
CA HIS A 565 24.99 -20.97 -23.01
C HIS A 565 24.78 -19.47 -22.80
N ASP A 566 24.07 -18.85 -23.74
CA ASP A 566 23.51 -17.54 -23.51
C ASP A 566 22.20 -17.68 -22.74
N VAL A 567 22.02 -16.89 -21.68
CA VAL A 567 20.85 -16.97 -20.81
C VAL A 567 20.03 -15.69 -20.88
N LEU A 568 18.72 -15.87 -21.05
CA LEU A 568 17.73 -14.80 -21.01
C LEU A 568 16.62 -15.18 -20.04
N LEU A 569 16.10 -14.20 -19.32
CA LEU A 569 15.01 -14.40 -18.36
C LEU A 569 13.75 -13.69 -18.85
N ILE A 570 12.63 -14.40 -18.88
CA ILE A 570 11.31 -13.81 -19.11
C ILE A 570 10.57 -13.70 -17.79
N SER A 571 10.14 -12.50 -17.45
CA SER A 571 9.39 -12.22 -16.24
C SER A 571 8.35 -11.16 -16.48
N ARG A 572 7.34 -11.07 -15.61
CA ARG A 572 6.36 -9.97 -15.67
C ARG A 572 6.90 -8.62 -15.19
N LYS A 573 8.17 -8.62 -14.77
CA LYS A 573 8.83 -7.47 -14.16
C LYS A 573 10.33 -7.68 -14.13
N GLU A 574 11.11 -6.68 -14.51
CA GLU A 574 12.56 -6.69 -14.37
C GLU A 574 13.01 -6.72 -12.89
N ARG A 575 14.04 -7.51 -12.57
CA ARG A 575 14.66 -7.52 -11.23
C ARG A 575 16.11 -7.05 -11.35
N GLU A 576 16.47 -6.01 -10.59
CA GLU A 576 17.80 -5.38 -10.59
C GLU A 576 18.95 -6.40 -10.39
N PHE A 577 18.70 -7.49 -9.66
CA PHE A 577 19.67 -8.56 -9.49
C PHE A 577 20.12 -9.17 -10.82
N PHE A 578 19.20 -9.49 -11.73
CA PHE A 578 19.55 -10.09 -13.02
C PHE A 578 20.28 -9.09 -13.92
N THR A 579 19.90 -7.82 -13.85
CA THR A 579 20.59 -6.72 -14.52
C THR A 579 22.04 -6.58 -14.01
N LYS A 580 22.26 -6.66 -12.68
CA LYS A 580 23.61 -6.65 -12.07
C LYS A 580 24.46 -7.84 -12.48
N LEU A 581 23.84 -9.02 -12.59
CA LEU A 581 24.50 -10.25 -13.06
C LEU A 581 24.84 -10.19 -14.56
N GLY A 582 24.36 -9.18 -15.30
CA GLY A 582 24.53 -9.07 -16.74
C GLY A 582 23.77 -10.17 -17.50
N VAL A 583 22.60 -10.54 -16.99
CA VAL A 583 21.65 -11.46 -17.63
C VAL A 583 20.55 -10.61 -18.28
N THR A 584 20.29 -10.85 -19.57
CA THR A 584 19.25 -10.13 -20.30
C THR A 584 17.89 -10.54 -19.76
N THR A 585 17.08 -9.58 -19.33
CA THR A 585 15.70 -9.77 -18.91
C THR A 585 14.75 -9.24 -19.97
N HIS A 586 13.66 -9.96 -20.24
CA HIS A 586 12.59 -9.51 -21.11
C HIS A 586 11.27 -9.52 -20.36
N GLU A 587 10.66 -8.34 -20.28
CA GLU A 587 9.39 -8.17 -19.59
C GLU A 587 8.23 -8.61 -20.49
N ILE A 588 7.27 -9.36 -19.92
CA ILE A 588 6.04 -9.77 -20.60
C ILE A 588 4.84 -9.49 -19.69
N ASP A 589 3.74 -8.97 -20.23
CA ASP A 589 2.56 -8.65 -19.41
C ASP A 589 1.90 -9.91 -18.82
N GLU A 590 1.92 -10.99 -19.60
CA GLU A 590 1.37 -12.28 -19.24
C GLU A 590 2.15 -13.44 -19.86
N TYR A 591 2.11 -14.61 -19.21
CA TYR A 591 2.65 -15.86 -19.74
C TYR A 591 1.68 -16.54 -20.71
N SER A 592 1.15 -15.79 -21.69
CA SER A 592 0.37 -16.39 -22.79
C SER A 592 1.30 -16.99 -23.84
N ALA A 593 0.75 -17.90 -24.65
CA ALA A 593 1.55 -18.62 -25.65
C ALA A 593 2.17 -17.65 -26.67
N ASP A 594 1.43 -16.62 -27.07
CA ASP A 594 1.88 -15.63 -28.06
C ASP A 594 2.97 -14.72 -27.50
N SER A 595 2.81 -14.21 -26.28
CA SER A 595 3.82 -13.36 -25.62
C SER A 595 5.14 -14.10 -25.41
N VAL A 596 5.08 -15.35 -24.97
CA VAL A 596 6.28 -16.18 -24.76
C VAL A 596 6.91 -16.54 -26.10
N LEU A 597 6.10 -16.92 -27.10
CA LEU A 597 6.58 -17.22 -28.46
C LEU A 597 7.35 -16.06 -29.08
N ALA A 598 6.84 -14.83 -28.94
CA ALA A 598 7.50 -13.64 -29.47
C ALA A 598 8.93 -13.48 -28.92
N VAL A 599 9.14 -13.78 -27.64
CA VAL A 599 10.48 -13.75 -27.04
C VAL A 599 11.34 -14.89 -27.55
N LEU A 600 10.80 -16.13 -27.57
CA LEU A 600 11.54 -17.31 -28.01
C LEU A 600 12.06 -17.15 -29.45
N GLU A 601 11.24 -16.60 -30.35
CA GLU A 601 11.66 -16.34 -31.73
C GLU A 601 12.67 -15.19 -31.83
N LYS A 602 12.47 -14.12 -31.06
CA LYS A 602 13.36 -12.95 -31.08
C LYS A 602 14.81 -13.30 -30.71
N VAL A 603 14.99 -14.25 -29.80
CA VAL A 603 16.32 -14.64 -29.29
C VAL A 603 16.79 -15.99 -29.82
N ASN A 604 16.08 -16.58 -30.79
CA ASN A 604 16.34 -17.93 -31.30
C ASN A 604 16.54 -18.96 -30.18
N ALA A 605 15.70 -18.91 -29.14
CA ALA A 605 15.81 -19.78 -27.97
C ALA A 605 15.78 -21.25 -28.39
N THR A 606 16.63 -22.08 -27.79
CA THR A 606 16.67 -23.53 -28.01
C THR A 606 16.05 -24.31 -26.86
N VAL A 607 16.07 -23.74 -25.65
CA VAL A 607 15.55 -24.35 -24.42
C VAL A 607 14.70 -23.35 -23.64
N LEU A 608 13.54 -23.79 -23.14
CA LEU A 608 12.72 -23.06 -22.18
C LEU A 608 12.66 -23.79 -20.84
N ILE A 609 12.96 -23.08 -19.75
CA ILE A 609 12.92 -23.61 -18.38
C ILE A 609 11.90 -22.81 -17.58
N SER A 610 10.91 -23.46 -16.97
CA SER A 610 9.93 -22.82 -16.09
C SER A 610 10.35 -22.96 -14.63
N THR A 611 10.43 -21.82 -13.93
CA THR A 611 10.53 -21.74 -12.46
C THR A 611 9.26 -21.15 -11.85
N LEU A 612 8.18 -21.09 -12.63
CA LEU A 612 6.92 -20.47 -12.23
C LEU A 612 6.14 -21.39 -11.30
N HIS A 613 5.99 -20.95 -10.06
CA HIS A 613 5.24 -21.65 -9.03
C HIS A 613 3.90 -20.95 -8.75
N THR A 614 2.86 -21.74 -8.49
CA THR A 614 1.56 -21.27 -8.02
C THR A 614 0.89 -22.39 -7.22
N ASP A 615 0.25 -22.02 -6.11
CA ASP A 615 -0.53 -22.94 -5.28
C ASP A 615 -1.90 -23.24 -5.91
N ASP A 616 -2.38 -22.40 -6.83
CA ASP A 616 -3.60 -22.64 -7.59
C ASP A 616 -3.38 -23.73 -8.67
N PRO A 617 -4.05 -24.90 -8.53
CA PRO A 617 -3.96 -25.99 -9.48
C PRO A 617 -4.37 -25.58 -10.92
N ALA A 618 -5.44 -24.81 -11.07
CA ALA A 618 -5.96 -24.42 -12.38
C ALA A 618 -4.97 -23.47 -13.09
N LEU A 619 -4.40 -22.52 -12.34
CA LEU A 619 -3.43 -21.57 -12.87
C LEU A 619 -2.10 -22.24 -13.26
N TYR A 620 -1.61 -23.20 -12.46
CA TYR A 620 -0.39 -23.95 -12.81
C TYR A 620 -0.53 -24.62 -14.17
N THR A 621 -1.68 -25.26 -14.37
CA THR A 621 -1.99 -26.04 -15.57
C THR A 621 -2.14 -25.16 -16.80
N SER A 622 -2.82 -24.01 -16.69
CA SER A 622 -2.99 -23.08 -17.82
C SER A 622 -1.68 -22.45 -18.22
N LEU A 623 -0.88 -22.00 -17.24
CA LEU A 623 0.43 -21.37 -17.44
C LEU A 623 1.39 -22.33 -18.16
N HIS A 624 1.57 -23.55 -17.64
CA HIS A 624 2.51 -24.50 -18.27
C HIS A 624 2.03 -25.01 -19.63
N LYS A 625 0.71 -25.05 -19.88
CA LYS A 625 0.19 -25.29 -21.23
C LYS A 625 0.57 -24.18 -22.20
N ALA A 626 0.48 -22.92 -21.77
CA ALA A 626 0.86 -21.78 -22.61
C ALA A 626 2.36 -21.81 -22.96
N LEU A 627 3.23 -22.10 -21.98
CA LEU A 627 4.66 -22.28 -22.21
C LEU A 627 4.97 -23.41 -23.19
N LEU A 628 4.31 -24.57 -23.01
CA LEU A 628 4.48 -25.71 -23.92
C LEU A 628 4.02 -25.36 -25.34
N LEU A 629 2.88 -24.69 -25.48
CA LEU A 629 2.36 -24.24 -26.78
C LEU A 629 3.32 -23.25 -27.47
N ALA A 630 3.92 -22.33 -26.71
CA ALA A 630 4.93 -21.41 -27.24
C ALA A 630 6.17 -22.15 -27.75
N CYS A 631 6.67 -23.16 -27.02
CA CYS A 631 7.75 -24.03 -27.51
C CYS A 631 7.38 -24.77 -28.79
N LYS A 632 6.16 -25.33 -28.86
CA LYS A 632 5.66 -26.02 -30.07
C LYS A 632 5.65 -25.09 -31.28
N ALA A 633 5.10 -23.90 -31.10
CA ALA A 633 4.99 -22.90 -32.16
C ALA A 633 6.36 -22.31 -32.58
N SER A 634 7.34 -22.25 -31.66
CA SER A 634 8.68 -21.73 -31.95
C SER A 634 9.42 -22.59 -32.98
N LYS A 635 10.15 -21.94 -33.88
CA LYS A 635 10.98 -22.61 -34.89
C LYS A 635 12.21 -23.30 -34.29
N THR A 636 12.77 -22.74 -33.21
CA THR A 636 14.05 -23.16 -32.62
C THR A 636 13.90 -23.81 -31.24
N CYS A 637 12.90 -23.42 -30.45
CA CYS A 637 12.77 -23.86 -29.05
C CYS A 637 12.11 -25.23 -28.95
N LYS A 638 12.89 -26.31 -29.02
CA LYS A 638 12.40 -27.70 -29.03
C LYS A 638 12.65 -28.49 -27.76
N ARG A 639 13.10 -27.82 -26.69
CA ARG A 639 13.41 -28.41 -25.39
C ARG A 639 12.71 -27.66 -24.26
N PHE A 640 12.06 -28.38 -23.33
CA PHE A 640 11.27 -27.77 -22.26
C PHE A 640 11.45 -28.47 -20.90
N ILE A 641 11.68 -27.67 -19.85
CA ILE A 641 11.72 -28.13 -18.45
C ILE A 641 10.59 -27.42 -17.68
N PRO A 642 9.53 -28.12 -17.24
CA PRO A 642 8.44 -27.52 -16.45
C PRO A 642 8.80 -27.38 -14.95
N SER A 643 8.04 -26.57 -14.22
CA SER A 643 8.24 -26.32 -12.79
C SER A 643 7.66 -27.44 -11.90
N GLU A 644 8.07 -28.69 -12.16
CA GLU A 644 7.58 -29.90 -11.48
C GLU A 644 8.47 -30.38 -10.33
N PHE A 645 9.51 -29.63 -9.94
CA PHE A 645 10.54 -29.94 -8.90
C PHE A 645 10.04 -30.68 -7.64
N LEU A 646 9.70 -31.96 -7.77
CA LEU A 646 9.07 -32.84 -6.78
C LEU A 646 9.81 -34.19 -6.77
N GLY A 647 9.53 -35.04 -5.79
CA GLY A 647 10.32 -36.26 -5.53
C GLY A 647 10.03 -37.40 -6.51
N ASN A 648 9.75 -38.60 -6.00
CA ASN A 648 9.54 -39.78 -6.86
C ASN A 648 8.14 -39.79 -7.48
N LEU A 649 7.95 -38.99 -8.52
CA LEU A 649 6.69 -38.87 -9.26
C LEU A 649 6.30 -40.14 -10.03
N ARG A 650 7.22 -41.06 -10.29
CA ARG A 650 6.92 -42.36 -10.93
C ARG A 650 6.19 -43.31 -9.98
N LYS A 651 6.62 -43.36 -8.72
CA LYS A 651 5.99 -44.20 -7.69
C LYS A 651 4.80 -43.50 -7.04
N PHE A 652 4.89 -42.19 -6.87
CA PHE A 652 3.92 -41.38 -6.12
C PHE A 652 3.32 -40.29 -7.00
N ASP A 653 2.58 -40.70 -8.04
CA ASP A 653 1.96 -39.77 -8.98
C ASP A 653 0.82 -38.93 -8.36
N ASN A 654 0.28 -39.37 -7.22
CA ASN A 654 -0.87 -38.78 -6.55
C ASN A 654 -0.53 -38.03 -5.26
N ILE A 655 0.74 -37.99 -4.88
CA ILE A 655 1.19 -37.39 -3.63
C ILE A 655 2.19 -36.27 -3.95
N PRO A 656 1.99 -35.05 -3.40
CA PRO A 656 0.95 -34.71 -2.43
C PRO A 656 -0.41 -34.34 -3.05
N ARG A 657 -1.49 -34.80 -2.43
CA ARG A 657 -2.87 -34.74 -2.94
C ARG A 657 -3.33 -33.32 -3.24
N GLY A 658 -2.91 -32.35 -2.45
CA GLY A 658 -3.30 -30.95 -2.60
C GLY A 658 -2.92 -30.34 -3.96
N ILE A 659 -1.77 -30.72 -4.53
CA ILE A 659 -1.29 -30.21 -5.82
C ILE A 659 -1.35 -31.24 -6.95
N ALA A 660 -1.59 -32.52 -6.63
CA ALA A 660 -1.54 -33.62 -7.59
C ALA A 660 -2.58 -33.49 -8.73
N ARG A 661 -3.78 -32.96 -8.44
CA ARG A 661 -4.87 -32.87 -9.44
C ARG A 661 -4.45 -32.07 -10.68
N ALA A 662 -3.82 -30.92 -10.49
CA ALA A 662 -3.36 -30.08 -11.61
C ALA A 662 -2.09 -30.59 -12.26
N ARG A 663 -1.09 -30.90 -11.43
CA ARG A 663 0.22 -31.36 -11.93
C ARG A 663 0.07 -32.66 -12.72
N ARG A 664 -0.83 -33.56 -12.33
CA ARG A 664 -1.14 -34.77 -13.13
C ARG A 664 -1.77 -34.41 -14.47
N ALA A 665 -2.74 -33.50 -14.50
CA ALA A 665 -3.37 -33.09 -15.74
C ALA A 665 -2.37 -32.49 -16.73
N PHE A 666 -1.35 -31.78 -16.24
CA PHE A 666 -0.25 -31.29 -17.06
C PHE A 666 0.74 -32.40 -17.48
N ARG A 667 1.16 -33.28 -16.56
CA ARG A 667 2.03 -34.43 -16.87
C ARG A 667 1.44 -35.37 -17.91
N SER A 668 0.13 -35.64 -17.86
CA SER A 668 -0.56 -36.42 -18.89
C SER A 668 -0.49 -35.78 -20.28
N LYS A 669 -0.34 -34.45 -20.37
CA LYS A 669 -0.10 -33.78 -21.66
C LYS A 669 1.33 -33.94 -22.12
N LEU A 670 2.31 -33.85 -21.22
CA LEU A 670 3.72 -34.08 -21.55
C LEU A 670 3.95 -35.51 -22.05
N LEU A 671 3.34 -36.52 -21.43
CA LEU A 671 3.45 -37.92 -21.87
C LEU A 671 2.93 -38.16 -23.29
N ASN A 672 1.98 -37.35 -23.75
CA ASN A 672 1.45 -37.41 -25.11
C ASN A 672 2.15 -36.46 -26.09
N GLU A 673 3.18 -35.73 -25.65
CA GLU A 673 3.92 -34.79 -26.46
C GLU A 673 5.10 -35.46 -27.15
N SER A 674 5.17 -35.36 -28.49
CA SER A 674 6.21 -35.95 -29.33
C SER A 674 7.04 -34.91 -30.09
N GLU A 675 6.58 -33.66 -30.18
CA GLU A 675 7.27 -32.61 -30.95
C GLU A 675 8.32 -31.86 -30.11
N ILE A 676 8.14 -31.84 -28.78
CA ILE A 676 9.03 -31.15 -27.83
C ILE A 676 9.69 -32.17 -26.93
N LYS A 677 11.02 -32.10 -26.84
CA LYS A 677 11.79 -32.88 -25.87
C LYS A 677 11.64 -32.27 -24.50
N TRP A 678 11.18 -33.03 -23.53
CA TRP A 678 10.95 -32.56 -22.17
C TRP A 678 11.56 -33.49 -21.13
N THR A 679 11.79 -32.95 -19.93
CA THR A 679 12.24 -33.73 -18.78
C THR A 679 11.73 -33.09 -17.49
N LEU A 680 11.33 -33.92 -16.52
CA LEU A 680 10.98 -33.48 -15.18
C LEU A 680 12.23 -33.54 -14.30
N VAL A 681 12.70 -32.39 -13.82
CA VAL A 681 13.79 -32.33 -12.84
C VAL A 681 13.20 -32.54 -11.46
N ASN A 682 13.32 -33.76 -10.96
CA ASN A 682 12.76 -34.21 -9.70
C ASN A 682 13.80 -34.08 -8.58
N LEU A 683 13.37 -33.57 -7.43
CA LEU A 683 14.23 -33.34 -6.27
C LEU A 683 13.45 -33.56 -4.97
N GLY A 684 14.19 -33.84 -3.91
CA GLY A 684 13.65 -33.88 -2.55
C GLY A 684 13.48 -32.48 -1.96
N TRP A 685 13.56 -32.36 -0.64
CA TRP A 685 13.56 -31.08 0.05
C TRP A 685 14.74 -30.19 -0.35
N LEU A 686 14.50 -28.90 -0.56
CA LEU A 686 15.59 -27.94 -0.54
C LEU A 686 16.07 -27.76 0.90
N ALA A 687 17.29 -28.21 1.19
CA ALA A 687 17.86 -28.12 2.54
C ALA A 687 18.00 -26.66 3.01
N ASP A 688 18.17 -25.73 2.05
CA ASP A 688 18.26 -24.29 2.26
C ASP A 688 17.18 -23.73 3.20
N TYR A 689 15.97 -24.30 3.18
CA TYR A 689 14.85 -23.85 4.00
C TYR A 689 15.10 -23.94 5.52
N PHE A 690 15.94 -24.87 5.99
CA PHE A 690 16.16 -25.09 7.42
C PHE A 690 17.64 -25.08 7.86
N VAL A 691 18.59 -25.13 6.93
CA VAL A 691 20.02 -25.08 7.27
C VAL A 691 20.56 -23.66 7.44
N GLN A 692 19.84 -22.64 6.97
CA GLN A 692 20.24 -21.22 7.09
C GLN A 692 19.79 -20.58 8.41
N GLN A 693 20.46 -19.50 8.82
CA GLN A 693 20.07 -18.72 10.00
C GLN A 693 18.82 -17.86 9.71
N PRO A 694 18.02 -17.50 10.75
CA PRO A 694 16.80 -16.69 10.59
C PRO A 694 17.01 -15.31 9.95
N ASP A 695 18.26 -14.84 9.84
CA ASP A 695 18.61 -13.58 9.19
C ASP A 695 18.64 -13.66 7.64
N GLY A 696 18.41 -14.85 7.06
CA GLY A 696 18.40 -15.07 5.61
C GLY A 696 19.77 -14.85 4.95
N SER A 697 20.85 -14.91 5.72
CA SER A 697 22.17 -14.50 5.24
C SER A 697 22.84 -15.49 4.28
N ARG A 698 22.37 -16.75 4.17
CA ARG A 698 23.13 -17.83 3.48
C ARG A 698 22.53 -18.36 2.18
N SER A 699 21.24 -18.19 1.91
CA SER A 699 20.59 -18.66 0.68
C SER A 699 19.62 -17.62 0.11
N TYR A 700 19.40 -17.65 -1.22
CA TYR A 700 18.29 -16.91 -1.84
C TYR A 700 16.93 -17.48 -1.47
N ILE A 701 16.88 -18.78 -1.14
CA ILE A 701 15.66 -19.43 -0.70
C ILE A 701 15.24 -18.83 0.65
N SER A 702 14.11 -18.13 0.70
CA SER A 702 13.64 -17.53 1.96
C SER A 702 13.24 -18.60 2.99
N PRO A 703 13.56 -18.44 4.29
CA PRO A 703 13.00 -19.30 5.33
C PRO A 703 11.46 -19.21 5.30
N PHE A 704 10.77 -20.35 5.44
CA PHE A 704 9.31 -20.37 5.53
C PHE A 704 8.84 -21.14 6.79
N PRO A 705 9.07 -20.55 7.98
CA PRO A 705 8.98 -21.24 9.28
C PRO A 705 7.60 -21.83 9.59
N GLN A 706 6.52 -21.26 9.05
CA GLN A 706 5.15 -21.73 9.30
C GLN A 706 4.82 -23.02 8.52
N GLY A 707 5.43 -23.21 7.36
CA GLY A 707 5.22 -24.39 6.50
C GLY A 707 6.20 -25.53 6.73
N TRP A 708 7.37 -25.29 7.32
CA TRP A 708 8.43 -26.29 7.36
C TRP A 708 8.50 -27.12 8.65
N PRO A 709 9.06 -28.35 8.59
CA PRO A 709 9.18 -29.20 9.76
C PRO A 709 10.14 -28.65 10.82
N ILE A 710 11.24 -28.00 10.44
CA ILE A 710 12.20 -27.40 11.38
C ILE A 710 12.02 -25.87 11.35
N ASN A 711 11.63 -25.29 12.48
CA ASN A 711 11.46 -23.85 12.65
C ASN A 711 12.48 -23.30 13.66
N MET A 712 13.57 -22.75 13.15
CA MET A 712 14.64 -22.18 13.96
C MET A 712 14.29 -20.83 14.60
N GLU A 713 13.28 -20.11 14.09
CA GLU A 713 12.83 -18.83 14.65
C GLU A 713 12.04 -19.04 15.95
N GLU A 714 11.17 -20.04 15.98
CA GLU A 714 10.37 -20.40 17.16
C GLU A 714 11.05 -21.46 18.05
N GLY A 715 12.14 -22.08 17.58
CA GLY A 715 12.79 -23.20 18.29
C GLY A 715 11.92 -24.45 18.35
N THR A 716 11.08 -24.68 17.34
CA THR A 716 10.12 -25.79 17.28
C THR A 716 10.41 -26.72 16.11
N VAL A 717 9.98 -27.97 16.24
CA VAL A 717 10.07 -28.97 15.18
C VAL A 717 8.81 -29.82 15.12
N ARG A 718 8.36 -30.15 13.91
CA ARG A 718 7.25 -31.06 13.64
C ARG A 718 7.79 -32.42 13.20
N VAL A 719 7.58 -33.43 14.02
CA VAL A 719 7.86 -34.83 13.70
C VAL A 719 6.65 -35.38 12.96
N ILE A 720 6.78 -35.49 11.64
CA ILE A 720 5.72 -35.96 10.74
C ILE A 720 5.74 -37.48 10.71
N GLY A 721 4.59 -38.12 10.98
CA GLY A 721 4.51 -39.58 11.03
C GLY A 721 5.41 -40.15 12.13
N THR A 722 6.26 -41.11 11.78
CA THR A 722 7.30 -41.65 12.68
C THR A 722 8.54 -40.75 12.74
N GLY A 723 8.77 -39.92 11.72
CA GLY A 723 9.98 -39.13 11.53
C GLY A 723 11.13 -39.93 10.90
N ASP A 724 10.93 -41.23 10.68
CA ASP A 724 11.91 -42.18 10.12
C ASP A 724 11.60 -42.56 8.65
N GLU A 725 10.53 -42.01 8.09
CA GLU A 725 10.21 -42.15 6.68
C GLU A 725 11.37 -41.60 5.81
N PRO A 726 11.64 -42.20 4.63
CA PRO A 726 12.75 -41.79 3.79
C PRO A 726 12.50 -40.39 3.20
N VAL A 727 13.46 -39.52 3.42
CA VAL A 727 13.46 -38.12 2.98
C VAL A 727 14.74 -37.83 2.21
N CYS A 728 14.61 -37.12 1.09
CA CYS A 728 15.74 -36.65 0.30
C CYS A 728 15.92 -35.14 0.47
N TRP A 729 17.16 -34.67 0.51
CA TRP A 729 17.51 -33.24 0.54
C TRP A 729 18.53 -32.87 -0.52
N THR A 730 18.42 -31.65 -1.05
CA THR A 730 19.32 -31.07 -2.06
C THR A 730 19.51 -29.58 -1.79
N ALA A 731 20.66 -29.01 -2.11
CA ALA A 731 20.82 -27.55 -2.10
C ALA A 731 20.29 -26.92 -3.39
N ALA A 732 19.64 -25.76 -3.31
CA ALA A 732 19.09 -25.06 -4.48
C ALA A 732 20.15 -24.76 -5.55
N ARG A 733 21.37 -24.37 -5.13
CA ARG A 733 22.48 -24.17 -6.06
C ARG A 733 22.96 -25.47 -6.73
N ASP A 734 22.88 -26.61 -6.04
CA ASP A 734 23.29 -27.90 -6.62
C ASP A 734 22.27 -28.35 -7.68
N VAL A 735 20.99 -28.03 -7.47
CA VAL A 735 19.94 -28.18 -8.50
C VAL A 735 20.26 -27.33 -9.72
N ALA A 736 20.61 -26.04 -9.53
CA ALA A 736 20.95 -25.16 -10.63
C ALA A 736 22.14 -25.69 -11.44
N LYS A 737 23.22 -26.14 -10.78
CA LYS A 737 24.37 -26.79 -11.42
C LYS A 737 23.97 -28.03 -12.22
N ALA A 738 23.12 -28.88 -11.65
CA ALA A 738 22.61 -30.06 -12.34
C ALA A 738 21.81 -29.69 -13.59
N VAL A 739 20.94 -28.67 -13.52
CA VAL A 739 20.15 -28.21 -14.67
C VAL A 739 21.06 -27.64 -15.77
N VAL A 740 22.07 -26.84 -15.43
CA VAL A 740 23.04 -26.31 -16.41
C VAL A 740 23.78 -27.44 -17.14
N LYS A 741 24.25 -28.46 -16.40
CA LYS A 741 24.88 -29.63 -17.01
C LYS A 741 23.90 -30.46 -17.83
N LEU A 742 22.67 -30.64 -17.37
CA LEU A 742 21.61 -31.36 -18.11
C LEU A 742 21.32 -30.69 -19.46
N VAL A 743 21.27 -29.36 -19.50
CA VAL A 743 21.03 -28.61 -20.75
C VAL A 743 22.14 -28.82 -21.78
N SER A 744 23.36 -29.11 -21.33
CA SER A 744 24.51 -29.42 -22.20
C SER A 744 24.43 -30.81 -22.87
N HIS A 745 23.51 -31.68 -22.43
CA HIS A 745 23.32 -33.02 -23.02
C HIS A 745 22.18 -33.05 -24.02
N ASP A 746 22.42 -33.63 -25.20
CA ASP A 746 21.37 -33.79 -26.22
C ASP A 746 20.26 -34.74 -25.77
N GLU A 747 20.59 -35.81 -25.05
CA GLU A 747 19.65 -36.82 -24.56
C GLU A 747 19.13 -36.52 -23.16
N TRP A 748 17.80 -36.48 -23.01
CA TRP A 748 17.12 -36.26 -21.74
C TRP A 748 16.20 -37.45 -21.45
N PRO A 749 16.27 -38.05 -20.26
CA PRO A 749 15.22 -38.94 -19.79
C PRO A 749 13.96 -38.12 -19.46
N ASP A 750 12.80 -38.76 -19.45
CA ASP A 750 11.52 -38.15 -19.03
C ASP A 750 11.55 -37.68 -17.55
N HIS A 751 12.31 -38.38 -16.70
CA HIS A 751 12.56 -38.02 -15.31
C HIS A 751 14.06 -37.95 -15.01
N VAL A 752 14.52 -36.81 -14.52
CA VAL A 752 15.84 -36.61 -13.93
C VAL A 752 15.67 -36.50 -12.41
N TYR A 753 16.58 -37.10 -11.64
CA TYR A 753 16.57 -37.05 -10.18
C TYR A 753 17.84 -36.39 -9.66
N VAL A 754 17.67 -35.37 -8.84
CA VAL A 754 18.75 -34.62 -8.22
C VAL A 754 18.63 -34.75 -6.70
N PHE A 755 19.72 -35.16 -6.05
CA PHE A 755 19.78 -35.27 -4.60
C PHE A 755 21.17 -34.97 -4.05
N GLY A 756 21.25 -34.50 -2.81
CA GLY A 756 22.48 -34.44 -2.01
C GLY A 756 22.54 -35.59 -1.01
N GLU A 757 21.53 -35.69 -0.15
CA GLU A 757 21.47 -36.67 0.94
C GLU A 757 20.09 -37.35 0.98
N ILE A 758 20.04 -38.65 1.33
CA ILE A 758 18.80 -39.36 1.69
C ILE A 758 18.94 -39.85 3.13
N GLY A 759 17.92 -39.60 3.96
CA GLY A 759 17.88 -39.97 5.37
C GLY A 759 16.46 -39.86 5.93
N SER A 760 16.30 -39.42 7.18
CA SER A 760 14.99 -39.17 7.80
C SER A 760 14.93 -37.85 8.56
N TRP A 761 13.72 -37.32 8.80
CA TRP A 761 13.56 -36.08 9.56
C TRP A 761 14.22 -36.16 10.95
N ASN A 762 14.11 -37.29 11.64
CA ASN A 762 14.78 -37.50 12.93
C ASN A 762 16.31 -37.32 12.83
N GLN A 763 16.93 -37.85 11.77
CA GLN A 763 18.37 -37.69 11.51
C GLN A 763 18.74 -36.23 11.18
N ALA A 764 17.93 -35.54 10.36
CA ALA A 764 18.15 -34.14 10.03
C ALA A 764 18.04 -33.23 11.26
N ILE A 765 17.05 -33.47 12.12
CA ILE A 765 16.85 -32.74 13.37
C ILE A 765 18.07 -32.89 14.28
N GLU A 766 18.56 -34.12 14.46
CA GLU A 766 19.75 -34.38 15.27
C GLU A 766 20.99 -33.64 14.75
N LYS A 767 21.17 -33.58 13.42
CA LYS A 767 22.27 -32.82 12.79
C LYS A 767 22.16 -31.32 13.07
N VAL A 768 20.96 -30.75 12.95
CA VAL A 768 20.69 -29.32 13.20
C VAL A 768 20.88 -28.98 14.68
N GLU A 769 20.29 -29.75 15.60
CA GLU A 769 20.45 -29.59 17.05
C GLU A 769 21.92 -29.65 17.47
N ARG A 770 22.67 -30.63 16.94
CA ARG A 770 24.11 -30.79 17.20
C ARG A 770 24.94 -29.62 16.69
N TYR A 771 24.64 -29.11 15.49
CA TYR A 771 25.41 -28.01 14.90
C TYR A 771 25.20 -26.69 15.64
N TYR A 772 23.95 -26.36 15.98
CA TYR A 772 23.62 -25.11 16.67
C TYR A 772 23.76 -25.19 18.20
N GLY A 773 23.92 -26.39 18.77
CA GLY A 773 23.98 -26.59 20.22
C GLY A 773 22.65 -26.27 20.92
N VAL A 774 21.53 -26.51 20.25
CA VAL A 774 20.17 -26.22 20.75
C VAL A 774 19.33 -27.50 20.81
N THR A 775 18.31 -27.51 21.66
CA THR A 775 17.29 -28.56 21.70
C THR A 775 15.97 -27.97 21.22
N LEU A 776 15.40 -28.51 20.14
CA LEU A 776 14.16 -28.04 19.54
C LEU A 776 12.94 -28.70 20.19
N THR A 777 11.88 -27.92 20.39
CA THR A 777 10.62 -28.40 20.95
C THR A 777 9.85 -29.22 19.92
N ARG A 778 9.66 -30.51 20.19
CA ARG A 778 9.02 -31.46 19.27
C ARG A 778 7.50 -31.44 19.38
N THR A 779 6.82 -31.39 18.24
CA THR A 779 5.38 -31.61 18.09
C THR A 779 5.16 -32.75 17.10
N HIS A 780 4.25 -33.66 17.41
CA HIS A 780 3.98 -34.81 16.53
C HIS A 780 2.77 -34.54 15.64
N VAL A 781 2.89 -34.88 14.36
CA VAL A 781 1.83 -34.75 13.37
C VAL A 781 1.46 -36.15 12.88
N THR A 782 0.22 -36.57 13.15
CA THR A 782 -0.27 -37.91 12.77
C THR A 782 -0.87 -37.93 11.35
N GLN A 783 -1.02 -39.13 10.78
CA GLN A 783 -1.75 -39.32 9.50
C GLN A 783 -3.16 -38.73 9.55
N ASP A 784 -3.83 -38.86 10.70
CA ASP A 784 -5.20 -38.38 10.91
C ASP A 784 -5.26 -36.85 10.92
N ASP A 785 -4.25 -36.20 11.51
CA ASP A 785 -4.10 -34.74 11.48
C ASP A 785 -3.91 -34.23 10.06
N ILE A 786 -3.02 -34.88 9.29
CA ILE A 786 -2.76 -34.55 7.88
C ILE A 786 -4.03 -34.72 7.05
N SER A 787 -4.75 -35.83 7.23
CA SER A 787 -5.97 -36.12 6.47
C SER A 787 -7.10 -35.14 6.79
N ARG A 788 -7.24 -34.75 8.08
CA ARG A 788 -8.22 -33.75 8.52
C ARG A 788 -7.91 -32.37 7.94
N ASP A 789 -6.66 -31.93 7.99
CA ASP A 789 -6.26 -30.60 7.53
C ASP A 789 -6.30 -30.52 5.99
N LEU A 790 -5.99 -31.61 5.27
CA LEU A 790 -6.18 -31.72 3.81
C LEU A 790 -7.66 -31.65 3.37
N ALA A 791 -8.59 -32.09 4.22
CA ALA A 791 -10.02 -32.03 3.92
C ALA A 791 -10.61 -30.61 4.03
N ASN A 792 -9.88 -29.66 4.63
CA ASN A 792 -10.36 -28.31 4.89
C ASN A 792 -9.59 -27.26 4.07
N GLU A 793 -9.95 -27.13 2.79
CA GLU A 793 -9.35 -26.17 1.84
C GLU A 793 -9.61 -24.69 2.21
N ALA A 794 -10.56 -24.41 3.12
CA ALA A 794 -10.90 -23.03 3.51
C ALA A 794 -9.81 -22.35 4.35
N VAL A 795 -8.96 -23.14 5.03
CA VAL A 795 -7.82 -22.64 5.81
C VAL A 795 -6.53 -22.94 5.04
N VAL A 796 -6.24 -22.11 4.04
CA VAL A 796 -5.17 -22.29 3.05
C VAL A 796 -3.82 -22.66 3.68
N GLU A 797 -3.44 -22.01 4.77
CA GLU A 797 -2.18 -22.26 5.46
C GLU A 797 -2.09 -23.68 6.03
N LYS A 798 -3.15 -24.15 6.71
CA LYS A 798 -3.18 -25.52 7.26
C LYS A 798 -3.24 -26.55 6.15
N TRP A 799 -4.00 -26.28 5.10
CA TRP A 799 -4.12 -27.16 3.94
C TRP A 799 -2.78 -27.31 3.20
N TYR A 800 -2.07 -26.21 2.96
CA TYR A 800 -0.76 -26.22 2.32
C TYR A 800 0.26 -27.00 3.17
N ARG A 801 0.29 -26.72 4.47
CA ARG A 801 1.13 -27.45 5.42
C ARG A 801 0.84 -28.96 5.40
N ALA A 802 -0.43 -29.36 5.43
CA ALA A 802 -0.82 -30.77 5.39
C ALA A 802 -0.46 -31.44 4.05
N THR A 803 -0.50 -30.71 2.94
CA THR A 803 -0.02 -31.16 1.62
C THR A 803 1.48 -31.50 1.67
N ILE A 804 2.26 -30.64 2.31
CA ILE A 804 3.70 -30.86 2.51
C ILE A 804 4.01 -32.00 3.48
N ASP A 805 3.27 -32.07 4.59
CA ASP A 805 3.45 -33.11 5.60
C ASP A 805 3.13 -34.49 4.99
N GLU A 806 2.08 -34.61 4.18
CA GLU A 806 1.76 -35.83 3.43
C GLU A 806 2.91 -36.28 2.50
N TRP A 807 3.56 -35.34 1.82
CA TRP A 807 4.66 -35.65 0.91
C TRP A 807 5.84 -36.30 1.63
N SER A 808 6.16 -35.80 2.83
CA SER A 808 7.20 -36.37 3.69
C SER A 808 6.76 -37.70 4.29
N GLN A 809 5.54 -37.77 4.83
CA GLN A 809 5.00 -38.95 5.48
C GLN A 809 4.87 -40.16 4.53
N ALA A 810 4.56 -39.93 3.25
CA ALA A 810 4.47 -40.99 2.27
C ALA A 810 5.85 -41.53 1.83
N GLY A 811 6.96 -40.89 2.24
CA GLY A 811 8.28 -41.14 1.69
C GLY A 811 8.42 -40.72 0.22
N ALA A 812 7.50 -39.89 -0.27
CA ALA A 812 7.41 -39.48 -1.68
C ALA A 812 8.44 -38.40 -2.05
N THR A 813 9.09 -37.80 -1.05
CA THR A 813 10.23 -36.88 -1.24
C THR A 813 11.49 -37.63 -1.67
N ALA A 814 11.66 -38.89 -1.27
CA ALA A 814 12.85 -39.67 -1.58
C ALA A 814 12.88 -40.09 -3.06
N VAL A 815 13.94 -39.69 -3.76
CA VAL A 815 14.20 -40.09 -5.15
C VAL A 815 14.56 -41.59 -5.23
N PRO A 816 14.31 -42.28 -6.36
CA PRO A 816 14.74 -43.66 -6.55
C PRO A 816 16.28 -43.73 -6.60
N LEU A 817 16.90 -44.20 -5.51
CA LEU A 817 18.34 -44.08 -5.29
C LEU A 817 19.21 -44.67 -6.42
N GLU A 818 18.93 -45.89 -6.86
CA GLU A 818 19.73 -46.55 -7.91
C GLU A 818 19.67 -45.79 -9.24
N GLU A 819 18.47 -45.37 -9.65
CA GLU A 819 18.27 -44.59 -10.87
C GLU A 819 18.92 -43.20 -10.74
N ALA A 820 18.78 -42.54 -9.60
CA ALA A 820 19.39 -41.24 -9.34
C ALA A 820 20.92 -41.30 -9.32
N LEU A 821 21.52 -42.36 -8.78
CA LEU A 821 22.98 -42.59 -8.83
C LEU A 821 23.47 -42.82 -10.26
N HIS A 822 22.77 -43.65 -11.03
CA HIS A 822 23.10 -43.88 -12.44
C HIS A 822 23.01 -42.58 -13.26
N GLN A 823 21.99 -41.75 -13.04
CA GLN A 823 21.86 -40.45 -13.67
C GLN A 823 22.95 -39.47 -13.22
N ARG A 824 23.35 -39.51 -11.95
CA ARG A 824 24.47 -38.71 -11.42
C ARG A 824 25.77 -39.03 -12.15
N GLU A 825 26.10 -40.31 -12.32
CA GLU A 825 27.29 -40.73 -13.07
C GLU A 825 27.23 -40.30 -14.54
N ARG A 826 26.04 -40.41 -15.16
CA ARG A 826 25.86 -40.13 -16.59
C ARG A 826 25.81 -38.65 -16.95
N TYR A 827 25.14 -37.83 -16.15
CA TYR A 827 24.83 -36.42 -16.49
C TYR A 827 25.49 -35.40 -15.57
N PHE A 828 25.89 -35.80 -14.35
CA PHE A 828 26.29 -34.85 -13.29
C PHE A 828 27.63 -35.19 -12.63
N GLY A 829 28.51 -35.94 -13.31
CA GLY A 829 29.78 -36.40 -12.73
C GLY A 829 30.69 -35.29 -12.20
N GLU A 830 30.57 -34.07 -12.74
CA GLU A 830 31.32 -32.88 -12.30
C GLU A 830 30.63 -32.07 -11.20
N VAL A 831 29.36 -32.36 -10.89
CA VAL A 831 28.56 -31.61 -9.92
C VAL A 831 28.73 -32.24 -8.53
N LYS A 832 29.31 -31.48 -7.60
CA LYS A 832 29.33 -31.86 -6.19
C LYS A 832 27.97 -31.57 -5.55
N PHE A 833 27.21 -32.62 -5.25
CA PHE A 833 25.99 -32.53 -4.44
C PHE A 833 26.34 -32.60 -2.96
N ARG A 834 25.92 -31.58 -2.21
CA ARG A 834 26.27 -31.40 -0.80
C ARG A 834 25.27 -32.07 0.15
N ASP A 835 25.78 -32.59 1.25
CA ASP A 835 24.97 -33.14 2.34
C ASP A 835 24.57 -32.06 3.37
N ILE A 836 23.70 -32.40 4.33
CA ILE A 836 23.21 -31.42 5.33
C ILE A 836 24.36 -30.85 6.18
N ASN A 837 25.36 -31.66 6.53
CA ASN A 837 26.48 -31.20 7.37
C ASN A 837 27.38 -30.23 6.60
N GLU A 838 27.65 -30.49 5.34
CA GLU A 838 28.39 -29.60 4.45
C GLU A 838 27.67 -28.26 4.29
N LEU A 839 26.33 -28.29 4.15
CA LEU A 839 25.52 -27.08 4.05
C LEU A 839 25.52 -26.27 5.37
N LEU A 840 25.36 -26.93 6.52
CA LEU A 840 25.44 -26.27 7.82
C LEU A 840 26.80 -25.61 8.05
N ARG A 841 27.89 -26.28 7.66
CA ARG A 841 29.27 -25.76 7.79
C ARG A 841 29.62 -24.66 6.79
N SER A 842 28.91 -24.55 5.67
CA SER A 842 29.20 -23.54 4.66
C SER A 842 28.93 -22.12 5.21
N SER A 843 29.94 -21.26 5.14
CA SER A 843 29.93 -19.88 5.69
C SER A 843 29.63 -18.79 4.65
N GLU A 844 29.40 -19.15 3.39
CA GLU A 844 29.34 -18.20 2.29
C GLU A 844 27.90 -17.77 1.98
N ARG A 845 27.66 -16.45 1.90
CA ARG A 845 26.83 -15.94 0.80
C ARG A 845 27.56 -16.35 -0.47
N MET A 846 27.21 -17.50 -1.04
CA MET A 846 27.81 -17.92 -2.31
C MET A 846 27.60 -16.80 -3.33
N GLN A 847 28.73 -16.36 -3.86
CA GLN A 847 29.01 -15.00 -4.32
C GLN A 847 28.08 -14.49 -5.43
N ILE A 848 27.75 -13.20 -5.28
CA ILE A 848 27.48 -12.26 -6.36
C ILE A 848 28.79 -12.15 -7.16
N ILE A 849 28.81 -12.62 -8.40
CA ILE A 849 29.86 -12.24 -9.36
C ILE A 849 29.85 -10.72 -9.53
#